data_AF-K1RKB5-F1
#
_entry.id   AF-K1RKB5-F1
#
_cell.length_a   1.000
_cell.length_b   1.000
_cell.length_c   1.000
_cell.angle_alpha   90.00
_cell.angle_beta   90.00
_cell.angle_gamma   90.00
#
_symmetry.space_group_name_H-M   'P 1'
#
loop_
_entity.id
_entity.type
_entity.pdbx_description
1 polymer ?
#
loop_
_entity_poly.entity_id
_entity_poly.type
_entity_poly.pdbx_seq_one_letter_code
_entity_poly.pdbx_strand_id
1 'polypeptide(L)'
;MNQVMALTCIKFTPLGSSLANTVGHSNYIYIFSDVGCWSYVGMVGWGQQRISLQNPAWNPIIVHELMHAIGMEHEQSRTDRDNYVIMQWANIQYGTGNRNMMKINTRDNNPVPTQRKYFSESVLQYKLNVRSSEAFAINPLLPSMTVVDSRLSFLADTATGLMFYDTKDVCATYQCTQNCPNATTTCQNGGFMNTGATVSCYCYCPSDLYGSTCEQVTTSPECGGIIEIGAGEERTITSPGWPNIYTLGKRCVWVIKGPAANHIKMTIDSMAMNYNSLQCYHWLEVRYNLAGQTGPKLCGIRASESYVTTTEELKNQLILKADTLTTDRAALAGFTLRVQSVELGCVNTGCVFGTCRTSDGVCICTSPYSGTRCDTVADNSNLTATFETGAGLAFMQNEGNAYDWSMITGPTPTDSTGPSGAAEGTTYMYLESSAPHAQGDIATLTSAAVTFTQTLSRCLRFSYSMYGANMGSLNVYYQSGTGSRTQVWSRSGDQGNQWNTADVDIPSVSNVRISFDGVRGSGHLSDIGLDDIQLYTVSCMTCDFEPGDTSCFLENLSRPASQIASILDTQFDWTQGQTGSTPSSETGPSGASSGQGYAFIEASYPRVEGDQAVLRTSNTFLGTIPHCLTFDYHMFGSTYGMGELIVYSSNNNSDVTTLFKREGDQGDQWIPATVEVPTAGGLVVRCQTNPCLNGGACVENVSGVTCQCASGYGGTFCDVITGPLFCSFNTGTLCSFLSQALDDGDDWLFGTYTIDGIFAYTEASFRYWYTTYKLTTSGTKLQESPWCLTFNYNMYGGGIGWLQILTKSSGVPMLVWSRYGNQGINWFSAGVTLASSPDLVKLENGVDVLADAALSRKLWSTSEAPGMKRSTSFSQVIDTMVLSIEVWL
;
A
#
# COMPACT_ATOMS: atom_id res chain seq x y z
N MET A 1 -7.31 47.70 -21.80
CA MET A 1 -7.56 47.47 -23.24
C MET A 1 -6.29 47.21 -24.04
N ASN A 2 -5.34 48.14 -24.14
CA ASN A 2 -4.11 47.93 -24.93
C ASN A 2 -3.34 46.65 -24.56
N GLN A 3 -3.20 46.36 -23.26
CA GLN A 3 -2.57 45.13 -22.79
C GLN A 3 -3.28 43.87 -23.31
N VAL A 4 -4.62 43.80 -23.17
CA VAL A 4 -5.42 42.67 -23.65
C VAL A 4 -5.29 42.51 -25.17
N MET A 5 -5.35 43.61 -25.93
CA MET A 5 -5.19 43.57 -27.39
C MET A 5 -3.78 43.20 -27.85
N ALA A 6 -2.76 43.46 -27.03
CA ALA A 6 -1.37 43.12 -27.31
C ALA A 6 -1.11 41.62 -27.08
N LEU A 7 -1.64 41.09 -25.99
CA LEU A 7 -1.36 39.74 -25.51
C LEU A 7 -2.33 38.69 -26.04
N THR A 8 -3.50 39.09 -26.55
CA THR A 8 -4.55 38.18 -27.03
C THR A 8 -5.08 38.62 -28.39
N CYS A 9 -5.87 37.75 -29.03
CA CYS A 9 -6.55 38.09 -30.28
C CYS A 9 -7.78 39.00 -30.10
N ILE A 10 -8.18 39.32 -28.86
CA ILE A 10 -9.33 40.18 -28.58
C ILE A 10 -9.02 41.62 -29.02
N LYS A 11 -9.96 42.26 -29.71
CA LYS A 11 -9.88 43.65 -30.14
C LYS A 11 -10.97 44.49 -29.50
N PHE A 12 -10.60 45.66 -28.98
CA PHE A 12 -11.53 46.69 -28.53
C PHE A 12 -11.58 47.80 -29.58
N THR A 13 -12.78 48.15 -30.03
CA THR A 13 -12.98 49.25 -30.99
C THR A 13 -14.17 50.11 -30.55
N PRO A 14 -14.16 51.43 -30.77
CA PRO A 14 -15.28 52.29 -30.43
C PRO A 14 -16.56 51.86 -31.16
N LEU A 15 -17.72 52.00 -30.48
CA LEU A 15 -19.03 51.78 -31.09
C LEU A 15 -19.19 52.68 -32.33
N GLY A 16 -19.67 52.10 -33.43
CA GLY A 16 -19.86 52.80 -34.71
C GLY A 16 -18.63 52.87 -35.61
N SER A 17 -17.48 52.30 -35.19
CA SER A 17 -16.33 52.15 -36.08
C SER A 17 -16.63 51.17 -37.22
N SER A 18 -15.85 51.23 -38.31
CA SER A 18 -15.98 50.29 -39.44
C SER A 18 -15.84 48.83 -39.00
N LEU A 19 -14.93 48.55 -38.06
CA LEU A 19 -14.73 47.22 -37.49
C LEU A 19 -15.87 46.82 -36.55
N ALA A 20 -16.44 47.74 -35.77
CA ALA A 20 -17.61 47.45 -34.93
C ALA A 20 -18.81 47.00 -35.78
N ASN A 21 -18.95 47.52 -37.00
CA ASN A 21 -20.06 47.16 -37.88
C ASN A 21 -19.94 45.74 -38.48
N THR A 22 -18.83 45.01 -38.26
CA THR A 22 -18.63 43.65 -38.80
C THR A 22 -19.05 42.53 -37.85
N VAL A 23 -19.32 42.80 -36.55
CA VAL A 23 -19.48 41.74 -35.53
C VAL A 23 -20.87 41.08 -35.50
N GLY A 24 -21.78 41.41 -36.42
CA GLY A 24 -23.08 40.73 -36.60
C GLY A 24 -24.08 40.91 -35.46
N HIS A 25 -23.77 41.71 -34.42
CA HIS A 25 -24.65 42.03 -33.30
C HIS A 25 -24.51 43.50 -32.88
N SER A 26 -25.51 44.03 -32.17
CA SER A 26 -25.52 45.41 -31.65
C SER A 26 -25.08 45.54 -30.18
N ASN A 27 -24.61 44.45 -29.56
CA ASN A 27 -24.13 44.46 -28.17
C ASN A 27 -22.79 45.21 -28.04
N TYR A 28 -22.64 46.01 -26.97
CA TYR A 28 -21.41 46.75 -26.67
C TYR A 28 -21.23 46.96 -25.16
N ILE A 29 -19.98 47.11 -24.74
CA ILE A 29 -19.65 47.49 -23.36
C ILE A 29 -19.71 49.02 -23.19
N TYR A 30 -20.29 49.48 -22.09
CA TYR A 30 -20.36 50.88 -21.69
C TYR A 30 -19.67 51.06 -20.34
N ILE A 31 -18.50 51.70 -20.37
CA ILE A 31 -17.69 51.97 -19.19
C ILE A 31 -18.15 53.28 -18.55
N PHE A 32 -18.44 53.24 -17.26
CA PHE A 32 -18.89 54.39 -16.48
C PHE A 32 -18.35 54.32 -15.06
N SER A 33 -18.51 55.38 -14.28
CA SER A 33 -18.11 55.42 -12.87
C SER A 33 -19.34 55.34 -11.96
N ASP A 34 -19.34 54.38 -11.04
CA ASP A 34 -20.31 54.23 -9.95
C ASP A 34 -19.58 53.96 -8.62
N VAL A 35 -20.34 53.64 -7.57
CA VAL A 35 -19.81 53.05 -6.34
C VAL A 35 -19.33 51.63 -6.61
N GLY A 36 -18.04 51.39 -6.37
CA GLY A 36 -17.40 50.10 -6.59
C GLY A 36 -17.04 49.81 -8.05
N CYS A 37 -16.19 48.79 -8.22
CA CYS A 37 -15.83 48.22 -9.52
C CYS A 37 -16.58 46.91 -9.69
N TRP A 38 -17.24 46.74 -10.84
CA TRP A 38 -17.98 45.52 -11.15
C TRP A 38 -18.30 45.43 -12.65
N SER A 39 -18.53 44.20 -13.11
CA SER A 39 -18.84 43.85 -14.49
C SER A 39 -19.71 42.59 -14.54
N TYR A 40 -20.49 42.44 -15.61
CA TYR A 40 -21.19 41.18 -15.87
C TYR A 40 -20.21 40.15 -16.44
N VAL A 41 -20.42 38.87 -16.14
CA VAL A 41 -19.63 37.79 -16.71
C VAL A 41 -20.17 37.38 -18.09
N GLY A 42 -19.39 37.61 -19.13
CA GLY A 42 -19.71 37.29 -20.52
C GLY A 42 -20.70 38.26 -21.18
N MET A 43 -21.09 37.97 -22.42
CA MET A 43 -22.06 38.78 -23.17
C MET A 43 -23.49 38.46 -22.73
N VAL A 44 -24.18 39.42 -22.09
CA VAL A 44 -25.56 39.23 -21.60
C VAL A 44 -26.65 39.44 -22.66
N GLY A 45 -26.32 40.06 -23.81
CA GLY A 45 -27.18 40.12 -25.00
C GLY A 45 -28.25 41.23 -25.01
N TRP A 46 -28.16 42.25 -24.15
CA TRP A 46 -29.17 43.32 -24.01
C TRP A 46 -28.83 44.64 -24.72
N GLY A 47 -27.94 44.61 -25.72
CA GLY A 47 -27.39 45.81 -26.31
C GLY A 47 -26.30 46.42 -25.42
N GLN A 48 -26.66 47.42 -24.60
CA GLN A 48 -25.71 48.11 -23.73
C GLN A 48 -25.39 47.27 -22.48
N GLN A 49 -24.14 46.81 -22.33
CA GLN A 49 -23.64 46.10 -21.15
C GLN A 49 -22.75 47.03 -20.30
N ARG A 50 -23.13 47.29 -19.05
CA ARG A 50 -22.47 48.26 -18.18
C ARG A 50 -21.26 47.65 -17.46
N ILE A 51 -20.15 48.40 -17.38
CA ILE A 51 -18.97 48.10 -16.58
C ILE A 51 -18.68 49.31 -15.68
N SER A 52 -18.74 49.13 -14.36
CA SER A 52 -18.44 50.19 -13.40
C SER A 52 -16.96 50.19 -13.03
N LEU A 53 -16.32 51.36 -13.09
CA LEU A 53 -14.96 51.58 -12.60
C LEU A 53 -14.96 52.79 -11.67
N GLN A 54 -14.85 52.57 -10.36
CA GLN A 54 -14.77 53.65 -9.36
C GLN A 54 -13.45 54.42 -9.51
N ASN A 55 -13.54 55.75 -9.65
CA ASN A 55 -12.37 56.62 -9.81
C ASN A 55 -11.69 56.95 -8.44
N PRO A 56 -10.35 56.80 -8.29
CA PRO A 56 -9.39 56.28 -9.25
C PRO A 56 -9.31 54.74 -9.27
N ALA A 57 -9.50 54.17 -10.46
CA ALA A 57 -9.34 52.74 -10.69
C ALA A 57 -7.87 52.43 -11.06
N TRP A 58 -7.31 51.41 -10.42
CA TRP A 58 -5.95 50.93 -10.68
C TRP A 58 -5.93 49.98 -11.87
N ASN A 59 -4.82 49.94 -12.63
CA ASN A 59 -4.74 49.14 -13.86
C ASN A 59 -5.14 47.65 -13.70
N PRO A 60 -4.74 46.92 -12.63
CA PRO A 60 -5.17 45.52 -12.45
C PRO A 60 -6.69 45.37 -12.29
N ILE A 61 -7.33 46.31 -11.59
CA ILE A 61 -8.79 46.31 -11.38
C ILE A 61 -9.52 46.53 -12.72
N ILE A 62 -9.02 47.44 -13.55
CA ILE A 62 -9.62 47.66 -14.89
C ILE A 62 -9.51 46.40 -15.74
N VAL A 63 -8.38 45.70 -15.69
CA VAL A 63 -8.22 44.42 -16.40
C VAL A 63 -9.14 43.35 -15.83
N HIS A 64 -9.27 43.23 -14.50
CA HIS A 64 -10.18 42.32 -13.81
C HIS A 64 -11.63 42.47 -14.33
N GLU A 65 -12.17 43.69 -14.34
CA GLU A 65 -13.54 43.94 -14.81
C GLU A 65 -13.72 43.67 -16.31
N LEU A 66 -12.68 43.93 -17.11
CA LEU A 66 -12.68 43.56 -18.52
C LEU A 66 -12.63 42.04 -18.71
N MET A 67 -11.94 41.29 -17.85
CA MET A 67 -11.89 39.83 -17.90
C MET A 67 -13.27 39.21 -17.62
N HIS A 68 -14.01 39.76 -16.66
CA HIS A 68 -15.42 39.39 -16.48
C HIS A 68 -16.24 39.63 -17.75
N ALA A 69 -16.14 40.81 -18.37
CA ALA A 69 -16.92 41.14 -19.56
C ALA A 69 -16.66 40.18 -20.74
N ILE A 70 -15.47 39.58 -20.83
CA ILE A 70 -15.12 38.57 -21.84
C ILE A 70 -15.40 37.12 -21.36
N GLY A 71 -16.12 36.94 -20.25
CA GLY A 71 -16.61 35.65 -19.80
C GLY A 71 -15.73 34.90 -18.80
N MET A 72 -14.74 35.56 -18.21
CA MET A 72 -13.91 34.93 -17.19
C MET A 72 -14.51 35.08 -15.78
N GLU A 73 -14.50 34.00 -15.02
CA GLU A 73 -14.90 33.96 -13.60
C GLU A 73 -13.70 34.13 -12.67
N HIS A 74 -13.95 34.37 -11.39
CA HIS A 74 -12.87 34.41 -10.40
C HIS A 74 -12.11 33.08 -10.27
N GLU A 75 -10.81 33.15 -10.04
CA GLU A 75 -9.94 31.95 -9.96
C GLU A 75 -10.32 31.09 -8.75
N GLN A 76 -10.66 31.71 -7.61
CA GLN A 76 -11.14 30.97 -6.44
C GLN A 76 -12.59 30.46 -6.58
N SER A 77 -13.26 30.68 -7.70
CA SER A 77 -14.61 30.12 -7.95
C SER A 77 -14.57 28.80 -8.71
N ARG A 78 -13.37 28.30 -9.06
CA ARG A 78 -13.20 27.04 -9.78
C ARG A 78 -13.72 25.83 -9.01
N THR A 79 -14.15 24.81 -9.74
CA THR A 79 -14.65 23.54 -9.17
C THR A 79 -13.56 22.76 -8.42
N ASP A 80 -12.31 22.85 -8.87
CA ASP A 80 -11.13 22.17 -8.33
C ASP A 80 -10.34 22.99 -7.29
N ARG A 81 -10.81 24.20 -6.94
CA ARG A 81 -10.06 25.14 -6.08
C ARG A 81 -9.60 24.55 -4.74
N ASP A 82 -10.35 23.60 -4.18
CA ASP A 82 -10.10 23.09 -2.82
C ASP A 82 -8.81 22.24 -2.76
N ASN A 83 -8.22 21.90 -3.91
CA ASN A 83 -6.88 21.33 -4.02
C ASN A 83 -5.76 22.38 -3.79
N TYR A 84 -6.09 23.67 -3.88
CA TYR A 84 -5.11 24.78 -3.92
C TYR A 84 -5.34 25.82 -2.84
N VAL A 85 -6.59 26.05 -2.45
CA VAL A 85 -6.99 27.02 -1.44
C VAL A 85 -7.91 26.41 -0.39
N ILE A 86 -7.79 26.91 0.83
CA ILE A 86 -8.61 26.55 1.99
C ILE A 86 -9.45 27.77 2.35
N MET A 87 -10.77 27.61 2.26
CA MET A 87 -11.73 28.66 2.59
C MET A 87 -11.93 28.75 4.10
N GLN A 88 -11.74 29.94 4.69
CA GLN A 88 -11.94 30.19 6.12
C GLN A 88 -13.37 30.65 6.37
N TRP A 89 -14.35 29.75 6.16
CA TRP A 89 -15.79 30.08 6.19
C TRP A 89 -16.26 30.79 7.47
N ALA A 90 -15.67 30.47 8.63
CA ALA A 90 -15.98 31.12 9.91
C ALA A 90 -15.61 32.61 9.94
N ASN A 91 -14.69 33.03 9.08
CA ASN A 91 -14.21 34.40 8.97
C ASN A 91 -14.65 35.08 7.67
N ILE A 92 -15.48 34.43 6.85
CA ILE A 92 -16.08 35.03 5.64
C ILE A 92 -17.42 35.66 6.00
N GLN A 93 -17.65 36.90 5.60
CA GLN A 93 -18.94 37.58 5.73
C GLN A 93 -20.03 36.75 5.04
N TYR A 94 -21.12 36.47 5.75
CA TYR A 94 -22.21 35.56 5.33
C TYR A 94 -21.83 34.07 5.24
N GLY A 95 -20.62 33.68 5.66
CA GLY A 95 -20.15 32.29 5.70
C GLY A 95 -20.31 31.57 4.36
N THR A 96 -20.86 30.37 4.40
CA THR A 96 -21.15 29.54 3.21
C THR A 96 -22.23 30.15 2.29
N GLY A 97 -22.98 31.14 2.76
CA GLY A 97 -23.97 31.89 1.96
C GLY A 97 -23.38 33.00 1.09
N ASN A 98 -22.06 33.25 1.16
CA ASN A 98 -21.40 34.28 0.37
C ASN A 98 -21.23 33.84 -1.09
N ARG A 99 -22.01 34.45 -2.00
CA ARG A 99 -22.01 34.10 -3.43
C ARG A 99 -20.69 34.34 -4.15
N ASN A 100 -19.89 35.31 -3.70
CA ASN A 100 -18.59 35.63 -4.32
C ASN A 100 -17.50 34.61 -3.96
N MET A 101 -17.77 33.75 -2.97
CA MET A 101 -16.86 32.71 -2.49
C MET A 101 -17.34 31.30 -2.88
N MET A 102 -18.46 31.16 -3.57
CA MET A 102 -18.99 29.86 -3.97
C MET A 102 -18.27 29.33 -5.21
N LYS A 103 -18.19 27.99 -5.31
CA LYS A 103 -17.76 27.33 -6.54
C LYS A 103 -18.82 27.56 -7.61
N ILE A 104 -18.39 27.81 -8.83
CA ILE A 104 -19.23 27.90 -10.02
C ILE A 104 -18.77 26.81 -10.97
N ASN A 105 -19.68 26.26 -11.78
CA ASN A 105 -19.31 25.34 -12.85
C ASN A 105 -18.60 26.10 -13.98
N THR A 106 -17.34 26.41 -13.72
CA THR A 106 -16.35 26.79 -14.71
C THR A 106 -16.07 25.52 -15.52
N ARG A 107 -16.11 25.60 -16.86
CA ARG A 107 -15.96 24.45 -17.78
C ARG A 107 -14.53 23.87 -17.80
N ASP A 108 -13.89 23.80 -16.65
CA ASP A 108 -12.48 23.48 -16.44
C ASP A 108 -12.17 21.98 -16.63
N ASN A 109 -13.19 21.12 -16.62
CA ASN A 109 -13.09 19.67 -16.73
C ASN A 109 -13.11 19.12 -18.17
N ASN A 110 -12.90 19.96 -19.18
CA ASN A 110 -12.88 19.47 -20.57
C ASN A 110 -11.57 18.69 -20.84
N PRO A 111 -11.61 17.44 -21.34
CA PRO A 111 -10.42 16.62 -21.52
C PRO A 111 -9.47 17.22 -22.57
N VAL A 112 -8.27 17.61 -22.10
CA VAL A 112 -6.94 17.77 -22.74
C VAL A 112 -6.93 18.09 -24.24
N PRO A 113 -6.44 19.29 -24.65
CA PRO A 113 -5.15 19.85 -24.20
C PRO A 113 -5.24 21.10 -23.32
N THR A 114 -6.44 21.53 -22.96
CA THR A 114 -6.70 22.83 -22.31
C THR A 114 -7.06 22.72 -20.84
N GLN A 115 -6.52 21.73 -20.09
CA GLN A 115 -6.77 21.68 -18.65
C GLN A 115 -6.20 22.95 -18.02
N ARG A 116 -7.10 23.85 -17.60
CA ARG A 116 -6.78 25.11 -16.95
C ARG A 116 -6.06 24.82 -15.64
N LYS A 117 -4.91 25.42 -15.38
CA LYS A 117 -4.13 25.19 -14.14
C LYS A 117 -4.46 26.27 -13.12
N TYR A 118 -4.50 25.92 -11.83
CA TYR A 118 -4.86 26.90 -10.81
C TYR A 118 -3.74 27.94 -10.67
N PHE A 119 -4.06 29.20 -10.90
CA PHE A 119 -3.07 30.27 -10.97
C PHE A 119 -3.30 31.35 -9.91
N SER A 120 -2.69 31.18 -8.73
CA SER A 120 -2.84 32.10 -7.59
C SER A 120 -2.35 33.53 -7.83
N GLU A 121 -1.61 33.79 -8.90
CA GLU A 121 -1.17 35.13 -9.32
C GLU A 121 -2.12 35.73 -10.38
N SER A 122 -3.25 35.08 -10.68
CA SER A 122 -4.26 35.57 -11.61
C SER A 122 -4.78 36.94 -11.20
N VAL A 123 -5.05 37.80 -12.18
CA VAL A 123 -5.79 39.05 -11.94
C VAL A 123 -7.20 38.80 -11.42
N LEU A 124 -7.73 37.59 -11.57
CA LEU A 124 -9.06 37.14 -11.13
C LEU A 124 -9.03 36.39 -9.80
N GLN A 125 -7.86 36.20 -9.19
CA GLN A 125 -7.72 35.62 -7.85
C GLN A 125 -8.06 36.67 -6.79
N TYR A 126 -9.02 36.35 -5.91
CA TYR A 126 -9.27 37.18 -4.74
C TYR A 126 -8.08 37.22 -3.78
N LYS A 127 -7.96 38.37 -3.13
CA LYS A 127 -6.95 38.63 -2.11
C LYS A 127 -7.06 37.61 -0.96
N LEU A 128 -5.92 37.08 -0.53
CA LEU A 128 -5.85 36.19 0.64
C LEU A 128 -5.85 36.99 1.96
N ASN A 129 -5.35 38.23 1.93
CA ASN A 129 -5.09 39.07 3.10
C ASN A 129 -6.19 40.12 3.37
N VAL A 130 -6.16 40.68 4.58
CA VAL A 130 -7.36 40.95 5.37
C VAL A 130 -7.81 42.42 5.46
N ARG A 131 -7.14 43.32 4.74
CA ARG A 131 -7.51 44.74 4.70
C ARG A 131 -8.20 45.17 3.40
N SER A 132 -8.46 44.24 2.49
CA SER A 132 -9.23 44.53 1.29
C SER A 132 -10.71 44.24 1.54
N SER A 133 -11.57 45.12 1.03
CA SER A 133 -13.00 44.87 0.95
C SER A 133 -13.34 43.63 0.10
N GLU A 134 -12.43 43.25 -0.81
CA GLU A 134 -12.51 42.10 -1.71
C GLU A 134 -12.25 40.76 -1.00
N ALA A 135 -11.65 40.75 0.19
CA ALA A 135 -11.43 39.52 0.96
C ALA A 135 -12.69 39.07 1.71
N PHE A 136 -13.72 39.93 1.85
CA PHE A 136 -14.96 39.65 2.59
C PHE A 136 -14.72 39.06 4.00
N ALA A 137 -13.65 39.48 4.69
CA ALA A 137 -13.34 38.99 6.03
C ALA A 137 -14.25 39.64 7.09
N ILE A 138 -14.66 38.87 8.11
CA ILE A 138 -15.35 39.37 9.31
C ILE A 138 -14.33 40.07 10.22
N ASN A 139 -13.24 39.37 10.54
CA ASN A 139 -12.11 39.94 11.25
C ASN A 139 -11.04 40.36 10.25
N PRO A 140 -10.75 41.67 10.09
CA PRO A 140 -9.78 42.20 9.15
C PRO A 140 -8.31 41.94 9.56
N LEU A 141 -8.06 41.01 10.48
CA LEU A 141 -6.74 40.54 10.89
C LEU A 141 -6.50 39.05 10.60
N LEU A 142 -7.53 38.29 10.19
CA LEU A 142 -7.43 36.86 9.85
C LEU A 142 -7.80 36.63 8.38
N PRO A 143 -7.09 35.80 7.60
CA PRO A 143 -7.43 35.58 6.19
C PRO A 143 -8.82 34.97 6.02
N SER A 144 -9.50 35.31 4.91
CA SER A 144 -10.74 34.64 4.48
C SER A 144 -10.45 33.38 3.66
N MET A 145 -9.25 33.28 3.11
CA MET A 145 -8.78 32.17 2.32
C MET A 145 -7.25 32.06 2.48
N THR A 146 -6.74 30.83 2.53
CA THR A 146 -5.31 30.54 2.55
C THR A 146 -4.97 29.58 1.42
N VAL A 147 -3.74 29.61 0.91
CA VAL A 147 -3.27 28.58 -0.03
C VAL A 147 -2.80 27.33 0.72
N VAL A 148 -2.95 26.16 0.10
CA VAL A 148 -2.50 24.87 0.64
C VAL A 148 -0.98 24.87 0.81
N ASP A 149 -0.23 25.31 -0.21
CA ASP A 149 1.20 25.59 -0.07
C ASP A 149 1.42 27.02 0.41
N SER A 150 1.57 27.19 1.72
CA SER A 150 1.82 28.48 2.35
C SER A 150 3.02 29.26 1.78
N ARG A 151 3.99 28.59 1.13
CA ARG A 151 5.14 29.26 0.49
C ARG A 151 4.74 30.05 -0.76
N LEU A 152 3.55 29.77 -1.32
CA LEU A 152 2.97 30.47 -2.47
C LEU A 152 1.97 31.56 -2.07
N SER A 153 1.76 31.80 -0.77
CA SER A 153 0.73 32.75 -0.30
C SER A 153 1.00 34.19 -0.74
N PHE A 154 2.25 34.53 -1.06
CA PHE A 154 2.63 35.87 -1.52
C PHE A 154 2.13 36.19 -2.94
N LEU A 155 1.69 35.19 -3.71
CA LEU A 155 1.28 35.34 -5.11
C LEU A 155 -0.08 36.00 -5.27
N ALA A 156 -0.99 35.74 -4.34
CA ALA A 156 -2.23 36.48 -4.33
C ALA A 156 -1.89 37.94 -4.05
N ASP A 157 -2.34 38.83 -4.95
CA ASP A 157 -2.11 40.28 -4.93
C ASP A 157 -0.90 40.80 -5.72
N THR A 158 -0.15 39.95 -6.44
CA THR A 158 0.98 40.43 -7.26
C THR A 158 0.61 40.77 -8.71
N ALA A 159 -0.62 40.46 -9.14
CA ALA A 159 -1.08 40.72 -10.49
C ALA A 159 -0.97 42.21 -10.86
N THR A 160 -0.22 42.51 -11.92
CA THR A 160 -0.04 43.89 -12.43
C THR A 160 -0.95 44.20 -13.62
N GLY A 161 -1.71 43.20 -14.10
CA GLY A 161 -2.60 43.24 -15.24
C GLY A 161 -2.85 41.81 -15.73
N LEU A 162 -2.97 41.62 -17.04
CA LEU A 162 -3.13 40.28 -17.61
C LEU A 162 -1.81 39.49 -17.50
N MET A 163 -1.81 38.45 -16.67
CA MET A 163 -0.63 37.63 -16.40
C MET A 163 -0.50 36.49 -17.43
N PHE A 164 0.56 35.67 -17.30
CA PHE A 164 0.89 34.64 -18.28
C PHE A 164 -0.25 33.63 -18.49
N TYR A 165 -0.78 33.04 -17.41
CA TYR A 165 -1.85 32.05 -17.51
C TYR A 165 -3.21 32.68 -17.78
N ASP A 166 -3.47 33.90 -17.30
CA ASP A 166 -4.68 34.65 -17.72
C ASP A 166 -4.70 34.82 -19.26
N THR A 167 -3.55 35.15 -19.85
CA THR A 167 -3.39 35.26 -21.31
C THR A 167 -3.62 33.93 -22.00
N LYS A 168 -3.03 32.83 -21.47
CA LYS A 168 -3.20 31.46 -22.00
C LYS A 168 -4.66 31.08 -22.03
N ASP A 169 -5.38 31.36 -20.94
CA ASP A 169 -6.79 31.01 -20.78
C ASP A 169 -7.69 31.80 -21.73
N VAL A 170 -7.45 33.11 -21.87
CA VAL A 170 -8.17 33.94 -22.84
C VAL A 170 -7.93 33.43 -24.26
N CYS A 171 -6.67 33.15 -24.61
CA CYS A 171 -6.33 32.68 -25.95
C CYS A 171 -6.93 31.31 -26.27
N ALA A 172 -6.97 30.40 -25.31
CA ALA A 172 -7.62 29.11 -25.45
C ALA A 172 -9.15 29.26 -25.60
N THR A 173 -9.77 30.07 -24.75
CA THR A 173 -11.23 30.29 -24.74
C THR A 173 -11.73 30.93 -26.04
N TYR A 174 -11.01 31.92 -26.54
CA TYR A 174 -11.35 32.63 -27.79
C TYR A 174 -10.72 32.01 -29.05
N GLN A 175 -10.10 30.83 -28.92
CA GLN A 175 -9.51 30.08 -30.04
C GLN A 175 -8.55 30.93 -30.88
N CYS A 176 -7.73 31.76 -30.22
CA CYS A 176 -6.87 32.74 -30.88
C CYS A 176 -5.86 32.12 -31.88
N THR A 177 -5.64 30.81 -31.79
CA THR A 177 -4.70 30.05 -32.63
C THR A 177 -5.39 29.14 -33.65
N GLN A 178 -6.71 29.19 -33.81
CA GLN A 178 -7.44 28.33 -34.75
C GLN A 178 -6.94 28.44 -36.19
N ASN A 179 -6.51 29.65 -36.59
CA ASN A 179 -6.01 29.94 -37.94
C ASN A 179 -4.49 29.78 -38.07
N CYS A 180 -3.82 29.18 -37.08
CA CYS A 180 -2.38 28.98 -37.15
C CYS A 180 -2.04 27.84 -38.12
N PRO A 181 -1.31 28.12 -39.23
CA PRO A 181 -0.98 27.10 -40.23
C PRO A 181 -0.05 26.00 -39.68
N ASN A 182 0.68 26.28 -38.60
CA ASN A 182 1.62 25.37 -37.95
C ASN A 182 1.09 24.83 -36.61
N ALA A 183 -0.11 24.22 -36.61
CA ALA A 183 -0.66 23.54 -35.43
C ALA A 183 0.23 22.39 -34.89
N THR A 184 1.32 22.04 -35.59
CA THR A 184 2.32 21.04 -35.22
C THR A 184 3.51 21.58 -34.42
N THR A 185 3.73 22.90 -34.33
CA THR A 185 4.85 23.46 -33.55
C THR A 185 4.53 23.45 -32.06
N THR A 186 5.18 22.57 -31.30
CA THR A 186 5.03 22.49 -29.85
C THR A 186 5.95 23.50 -29.16
N CYS A 187 5.36 24.46 -28.45
CA CYS A 187 6.11 25.36 -27.58
C CYS A 187 6.68 24.57 -26.39
N GLN A 188 7.94 24.84 -26.05
CA GLN A 188 8.66 24.16 -24.97
C GLN A 188 8.56 24.96 -23.66
N ASN A 189 8.99 24.33 -22.56
CA ASN A 189 9.24 24.97 -21.27
C ASN A 189 8.05 25.77 -20.70
N GLY A 190 6.82 25.37 -21.01
CA GLY A 190 5.58 26.01 -20.51
C GLY A 190 5.05 27.12 -21.42
N GLY A 191 5.73 27.40 -22.53
CA GLY A 191 5.22 28.29 -23.58
C GLY A 191 3.95 27.74 -24.23
N PHE A 192 3.16 28.63 -24.81
CA PHE A 192 1.97 28.26 -25.58
C PHE A 192 1.86 29.07 -26.87
N MET A 193 1.18 28.52 -27.87
CA MET A 193 0.98 29.18 -29.15
C MET A 193 0.07 30.39 -28.97
N ASN A 194 0.45 31.53 -29.56
CA ASN A 194 -0.30 32.76 -29.48
C ASN A 194 -0.20 33.55 -30.79
N THR A 195 -1.17 34.41 -31.04
CA THR A 195 -1.18 35.39 -32.14
C THR A 195 -1.07 36.83 -31.64
N GLY A 196 -1.44 37.06 -30.36
CA GLY A 196 -1.45 38.38 -29.74
C GLY A 196 -2.16 39.42 -30.59
N ALA A 197 -1.56 40.61 -30.70
CA ALA A 197 -2.10 41.66 -31.57
C ALA A 197 -2.03 41.35 -33.08
N THR A 198 -1.20 40.40 -33.49
CA THR A 198 -0.84 40.14 -34.90
C THR A 198 -1.62 38.96 -35.48
N VAL A 199 -1.56 38.75 -36.79
CA VAL A 199 -2.10 37.53 -37.44
C VAL A 199 -1.06 36.39 -37.45
N SER A 200 0.18 36.67 -37.04
CA SER A 200 1.29 35.71 -37.07
C SER A 200 1.33 34.89 -35.79
N CYS A 201 1.48 33.57 -35.93
CA CYS A 201 1.57 32.64 -34.81
C CYS A 201 2.99 32.54 -34.28
N TYR A 202 3.15 32.61 -32.95
CA TYR A 202 4.43 32.50 -32.26
C TYR A 202 4.23 31.85 -30.89
N CYS A 203 5.30 31.31 -30.29
CA CYS A 203 5.25 30.83 -28.91
C CYS A 203 5.38 32.02 -27.94
N TYR A 204 4.35 32.24 -27.12
CA TYR A 204 4.42 33.17 -26.00
C TYR A 204 5.09 32.47 -24.82
N CYS A 205 6.27 32.96 -24.43
CA CYS A 205 7.16 32.29 -23.49
C CYS A 205 6.98 32.77 -22.05
N PRO A 206 7.14 31.88 -21.05
CA PRO A 206 7.30 32.27 -19.67
C PRO A 206 8.41 33.31 -19.50
N SER A 207 8.31 34.11 -18.44
CA SER A 207 9.35 35.11 -18.15
C SER A 207 10.73 34.45 -18.01
N ASP A 208 11.75 35.14 -18.52
CA ASP A 208 13.15 34.67 -18.60
C ASP A 208 13.43 33.58 -19.65
N LEU A 209 12.44 33.18 -20.47
CA LEU A 209 12.60 32.29 -21.60
C LEU A 209 12.30 33.00 -22.92
N TYR A 210 12.96 32.57 -24.00
CA TYR A 210 12.79 33.13 -25.34
C TYR A 210 13.14 32.11 -26.43
N GLY A 211 13.10 32.54 -27.69
CA GLY A 211 13.28 31.67 -28.86
C GLY A 211 11.98 31.45 -29.61
N SER A 212 12.04 30.79 -30.76
CA SER A 212 10.84 30.54 -31.58
C SER A 212 9.91 29.52 -30.93
N THR A 213 10.44 28.66 -30.07
CA THR A 213 9.72 27.62 -29.31
C THR A 213 9.91 27.73 -27.80
N CYS A 214 10.42 28.86 -27.29
CA CYS A 214 10.77 29.06 -25.87
C CYS A 214 11.89 28.15 -25.36
N GLU A 215 12.75 27.70 -26.26
CA GLU A 215 13.85 26.76 -26.00
C GLU A 215 15.10 27.42 -25.39
N GLN A 216 15.17 28.75 -25.36
CA GLN A 216 16.35 29.51 -24.89
C GLN A 216 16.06 30.20 -23.56
N VAL A 217 17.12 30.44 -22.80
CA VAL A 217 17.06 31.01 -21.44
C VAL A 217 17.76 32.35 -21.42
N THR A 218 17.08 33.40 -20.96
CA THR A 218 17.67 34.73 -20.78
C THR A 218 18.52 34.74 -19.51
N THR A 219 19.84 34.63 -19.67
CA THR A 219 20.80 34.58 -18.57
C THR A 219 22.08 35.36 -18.90
N SER A 220 22.84 35.75 -17.87
CA SER A 220 24.16 36.39 -18.05
C SER A 220 25.16 35.39 -18.66
N PRO A 221 26.13 35.81 -19.50
CA PRO A 221 27.00 34.88 -20.24
C PRO A 221 27.82 33.89 -19.40
N GLU A 222 28.05 34.18 -18.13
CA GLU A 222 28.92 33.39 -17.23
C GLU A 222 28.14 32.42 -16.32
N CYS A 223 26.81 32.35 -16.43
CA CYS A 223 25.98 31.54 -15.54
C CYS A 223 24.60 31.22 -16.15
N GLY A 224 23.89 30.26 -15.56
CA GLY A 224 22.57 29.85 -16.05
C GLY A 224 22.65 28.82 -17.18
N GLY A 225 21.52 28.61 -17.86
CA GLY A 225 21.36 27.65 -18.95
C GLY A 225 20.39 26.51 -18.61
N ILE A 226 20.29 25.54 -19.52
CA ILE A 226 19.45 24.34 -19.32
C ILE A 226 20.32 23.21 -18.76
N ILE A 227 19.86 22.59 -17.68
CA ILE A 227 20.53 21.45 -17.02
C ILE A 227 19.60 20.24 -17.10
N GLU A 228 19.98 19.24 -17.88
CA GLU A 228 19.28 17.95 -17.96
C GLU A 228 19.87 16.97 -16.93
N ILE A 229 19.04 16.36 -16.09
CA ILE A 229 19.40 15.34 -15.09
C ILE A 229 18.62 14.04 -15.35
N GLY A 230 19.30 12.89 -15.31
CA GLY A 230 18.70 11.57 -15.45
C GLY A 230 17.88 11.12 -14.24
N ALA A 231 17.15 10.01 -14.36
CA ALA A 231 16.38 9.42 -13.25
C ALA A 231 17.31 9.07 -12.07
N GLY A 232 17.01 9.58 -10.87
CA GLY A 232 17.85 9.40 -9.69
C GLY A 232 19.18 10.17 -9.72
N GLU A 233 19.48 10.92 -10.79
CA GLU A 233 20.69 11.76 -10.87
C GLU A 233 20.56 12.99 -9.98
N GLU A 234 21.70 13.41 -9.42
CA GLU A 234 21.86 14.63 -8.64
C GLU A 234 22.92 15.55 -9.28
N ARG A 235 22.71 16.86 -9.21
CA ARG A 235 23.71 17.88 -9.56
C ARG A 235 23.77 19.01 -8.55
N THR A 236 24.94 19.63 -8.46
CA THR A 236 25.17 20.82 -7.65
C THR A 236 25.15 22.08 -8.51
N ILE A 237 24.47 23.13 -8.05
CA ILE A 237 24.43 24.46 -8.68
C ILE A 237 24.97 25.48 -7.66
N THR A 238 25.95 26.26 -8.07
CA THR A 238 26.58 27.28 -7.21
C THR A 238 26.39 28.68 -7.76
N SER A 239 26.41 29.67 -6.87
CA SER A 239 26.42 31.08 -7.28
C SER A 239 27.69 31.44 -8.06
N PRO A 240 27.64 32.38 -9.03
CA PRO A 240 28.83 32.81 -9.76
C PRO A 240 29.90 33.37 -8.80
N GLY A 241 31.11 32.83 -8.84
CA GLY A 241 32.22 33.23 -7.95
C GLY A 241 32.47 32.28 -6.78
N TRP A 242 31.60 31.30 -6.54
CA TRP A 242 31.78 30.27 -5.50
C TRP A 242 33.13 29.51 -5.66
N PRO A 243 33.86 29.20 -4.56
CA PRO A 243 33.51 29.35 -3.14
C PRO A 243 33.73 30.74 -2.53
N ASN A 244 34.10 31.73 -3.34
CA ASN A 244 34.24 33.12 -2.88
C ASN A 244 32.89 33.84 -2.90
N ILE A 245 32.88 35.11 -2.47
CA ILE A 245 31.68 35.95 -2.54
C ILE A 245 31.16 36.06 -3.99
N TYR A 246 29.84 36.14 -4.15
CA TYR A 246 29.25 36.14 -5.49
C TYR A 246 29.52 37.42 -6.28
N THR A 247 29.55 37.31 -7.60
CA THR A 247 29.72 38.46 -8.50
C THR A 247 28.44 39.30 -8.59
N LEU A 248 28.56 40.62 -8.42
CA LEU A 248 27.45 41.58 -8.58
C LEU A 248 27.16 41.89 -10.06
N GLY A 249 25.99 42.47 -10.32
CA GLY A 249 25.57 42.85 -11.67
C GLY A 249 25.16 41.66 -12.54
N LYS A 250 24.87 40.50 -11.93
CA LYS A 250 24.53 39.26 -12.65
C LYS A 250 23.07 38.90 -12.47
N ARG A 251 22.47 38.38 -13.55
CA ARG A 251 21.20 37.69 -13.55
C ARG A 251 21.41 36.30 -14.15
N CYS A 252 21.30 35.28 -13.33
CA CYS A 252 21.56 33.90 -13.72
C CYS A 252 20.25 33.11 -13.66
N VAL A 253 19.88 32.45 -14.75
CA VAL A 253 18.64 31.68 -14.85
C VAL A 253 18.97 30.25 -15.26
N TRP A 254 18.55 29.28 -14.47
CA TRP A 254 18.72 27.86 -14.74
C TRP A 254 17.36 27.20 -14.94
N VAL A 255 17.23 26.42 -16.00
CA VAL A 255 16.10 25.52 -16.24
C VAL A 255 16.58 24.11 -16.02
N ILE A 256 16.15 23.48 -14.94
CA ILE A 256 16.52 22.11 -14.58
C ILE A 256 15.42 21.19 -15.10
N LYS A 257 15.80 20.16 -15.84
CA LYS A 257 14.90 19.21 -16.48
C LYS A 257 15.29 17.79 -16.14
N GLY A 258 14.28 16.95 -15.89
CA GLY A 258 14.44 15.53 -15.67
C GLY A 258 13.48 14.70 -16.53
N PRO A 259 13.44 13.37 -16.32
CA PRO A 259 12.53 12.47 -17.02
C PRO A 259 11.07 12.87 -16.80
N ALA A 260 10.23 12.72 -17.84
CA ALA A 260 8.83 13.20 -17.83
C ALA A 260 7.97 12.63 -16.68
N ALA A 261 8.29 11.43 -16.17
CA ALA A 261 7.58 10.81 -15.07
C ALA A 261 7.95 11.39 -13.69
N ASN A 262 9.11 12.03 -13.58
CA ASN A 262 9.74 12.42 -12.32
C ASN A 262 9.44 13.87 -11.95
N HIS A 263 9.76 14.19 -10.70
CA HIS A 263 9.83 15.55 -10.18
C HIS A 263 11.27 16.01 -10.02
N ILE A 264 11.45 17.31 -9.86
CA ILE A 264 12.74 17.92 -9.54
C ILE A 264 12.69 18.39 -8.10
N LYS A 265 13.58 17.83 -7.26
CA LYS A 265 13.81 18.28 -5.89
C LYS A 265 15.05 19.15 -5.85
N MET A 266 14.93 20.36 -5.33
CA MET A 266 16.04 21.27 -5.03
C MET A 266 16.20 21.38 -3.53
N THR A 267 17.44 21.31 -3.04
CA THR A 267 17.81 21.50 -1.63
C THR A 267 18.86 22.59 -1.54
N ILE A 268 18.67 23.52 -0.61
CA ILE A 268 19.65 24.56 -0.29
C ILE A 268 20.66 23.97 0.69
N ASP A 269 21.86 23.62 0.22
CA ASP A 269 22.93 23.17 1.12
C ASP A 269 23.48 24.34 1.94
N SER A 270 23.70 25.49 1.30
CA SER A 270 24.02 26.75 1.98
C SER A 270 23.62 27.95 1.13
N MET A 271 23.16 29.03 1.76
CA MET A 271 22.88 30.30 1.10
C MET A 271 23.17 31.47 2.05
N ALA A 272 23.79 32.52 1.52
CA ALA A 272 23.98 33.83 2.14
C ALA A 272 23.85 34.92 1.06
N MET A 273 22.67 35.53 0.96
CA MET A 273 22.34 36.59 -0.01
C MET A 273 22.03 37.91 0.71
N ASN A 274 22.38 39.05 0.11
CA ASN A 274 22.27 40.36 0.78
C ASN A 274 20.79 40.77 1.00
N TYR A 275 20.48 41.22 2.21
CA TYR A 275 19.12 41.54 2.66
C TYR A 275 19.15 42.53 3.84
N ASN A 276 17.99 43.08 4.18
CA ASN A 276 17.74 43.75 5.45
C ASN A 276 16.41 43.24 6.07
N SER A 277 15.97 43.85 7.16
CA SER A 277 14.72 43.47 7.85
C SER A 277 13.44 43.69 7.04
N LEU A 278 13.50 44.44 5.93
CA LEU A 278 12.34 44.84 5.14
C LEU A 278 12.32 44.25 3.73
N GLN A 279 13.47 43.88 3.16
CA GLN A 279 13.57 43.39 1.78
C GLN A 279 14.85 42.61 1.46
N CYS A 280 14.79 41.81 0.39
CA CYS A 280 15.94 41.19 -0.25
C CYS A 280 16.56 42.17 -1.27
N TYR A 281 17.85 42.48 -1.12
CA TYR A 281 18.59 43.26 -2.13
C TYR A 281 19.07 42.35 -3.26
N HIS A 282 19.58 41.17 -2.91
CA HIS A 282 19.89 40.09 -3.83
C HIS A 282 19.07 38.87 -3.44
N TRP A 283 18.65 38.07 -4.41
CA TRP A 283 17.74 36.97 -4.14
C TRP A 283 17.91 35.79 -5.11
N LEU A 284 17.47 34.63 -4.65
CA LEU A 284 17.26 33.42 -5.43
C LEU A 284 15.75 33.15 -5.51
N GLU A 285 15.17 33.21 -6.69
CA GLU A 285 13.79 32.82 -6.95
C GLU A 285 13.73 31.35 -7.33
N VAL A 286 12.75 30.64 -6.77
CA VAL A 286 12.53 29.20 -7.00
C VAL A 286 11.14 28.99 -7.60
N ARG A 287 11.04 28.74 -8.90
CA ARG A 287 9.76 28.44 -9.57
C ARG A 287 9.57 26.94 -9.69
N TYR A 288 8.79 26.39 -8.76
CA TYR A 288 8.53 24.95 -8.64
C TYR A 288 7.07 24.57 -8.89
N ASN A 289 6.15 25.53 -9.03
CA ASN A 289 4.73 25.24 -9.23
C ASN A 289 4.32 25.28 -10.71
N LEU A 290 4.45 26.45 -11.34
CA LEU A 290 4.09 26.66 -12.75
C LEU A 290 5.21 27.44 -13.44
N ALA A 291 5.60 27.05 -14.65
CA ALA A 291 6.74 27.66 -15.35
C ALA A 291 6.53 29.16 -15.63
N GLY A 292 5.28 29.56 -15.92
CA GLY A 292 4.89 30.96 -16.16
C GLY A 292 4.55 31.77 -14.91
N GLN A 293 4.63 31.18 -13.71
CA GLN A 293 4.30 31.82 -12.43
C GLN A 293 5.57 32.28 -11.71
N THR A 294 5.49 33.36 -10.94
CA THR A 294 6.61 33.77 -10.10
C THR A 294 6.82 32.82 -8.91
N GLY A 295 8.08 32.69 -8.48
CA GLY A 295 8.47 31.84 -7.36
C GLY A 295 8.80 32.64 -6.10
N PRO A 296 8.84 32.00 -4.91
CA PRO A 296 9.34 32.65 -3.71
C PRO A 296 10.77 33.15 -3.91
N LYS A 297 11.01 34.41 -3.52
CA LYS A 297 12.33 35.05 -3.55
C LYS A 297 13.02 34.89 -2.21
N LEU A 298 14.10 34.13 -2.21
CA LEU A 298 14.86 33.76 -1.03
C LEU A 298 16.09 34.64 -0.89
N CYS A 299 16.34 35.14 0.32
CA CYS A 299 17.57 35.84 0.67
C CYS A 299 17.96 35.58 2.14
N GLY A 300 19.06 36.18 2.59
CA GLY A 300 19.63 35.96 3.90
C GLY A 300 20.38 34.65 4.03
N ILE A 301 20.60 34.23 5.27
CA ILE A 301 21.29 32.99 5.60
C ILE A 301 20.27 31.86 5.69
N ARG A 302 20.42 30.82 4.84
CA ARG A 302 19.54 29.65 4.79
C ARG A 302 20.33 28.36 4.55
N ALA A 303 19.82 27.24 5.06
CA ALA A 303 20.36 25.91 4.84
C ALA A 303 19.28 24.85 5.11
N SER A 304 19.40 23.68 4.48
CA SER A 304 18.51 22.52 4.65
C SER A 304 17.04 22.75 4.29
N GLU A 305 16.73 23.79 3.51
CA GLU A 305 15.41 24.03 2.93
C GLU A 305 15.30 23.29 1.58
N SER A 306 14.17 22.62 1.32
CA SER A 306 13.95 21.91 0.06
C SER A 306 12.62 22.28 -0.62
N TYR A 307 12.67 22.29 -1.95
CA TYR A 307 11.55 22.58 -2.85
C TYR A 307 11.41 21.42 -3.82
N VAL A 308 10.18 20.97 -4.03
CA VAL A 308 9.88 19.90 -4.97
C VAL A 308 8.85 20.44 -5.94
N THR A 309 9.02 20.17 -7.23
CA THR A 309 8.06 20.59 -8.25
C THR A 309 6.67 20.02 -7.98
N THR A 310 5.62 20.78 -8.27
CA THR A 310 4.23 20.31 -8.12
C THR A 310 3.81 19.45 -9.31
N THR A 311 2.61 18.87 -9.23
CA THR A 311 2.00 18.10 -10.33
C THR A 311 1.24 18.96 -11.34
N GLU A 312 1.28 20.28 -11.20
CA GLU A 312 0.43 21.20 -11.98
C GLU A 312 0.80 21.24 -13.47
N GLU A 313 2.02 21.66 -13.78
CA GLU A 313 2.52 21.75 -15.14
C GLU A 313 4.04 21.50 -15.16
N LEU A 314 4.49 20.63 -16.07
CA LEU A 314 5.90 20.28 -16.24
C LEU A 314 6.55 19.86 -14.91
N LYS A 315 5.96 18.87 -14.24
CA LYS A 315 6.49 18.31 -12.98
C LYS A 315 7.97 17.95 -13.05
N ASN A 316 8.48 17.59 -14.22
CA ASN A 316 9.87 17.27 -14.46
C ASN A 316 10.77 18.48 -14.72
N GLN A 317 10.30 19.71 -14.44
CA GLN A 317 11.04 20.94 -14.71
C GLN A 317 10.97 21.94 -13.55
N LEU A 318 12.11 22.52 -13.17
CA LEU A 318 12.25 23.57 -12.15
C LEU A 318 13.00 24.76 -12.75
N ILE A 319 12.58 26.00 -12.47
CA ILE A 319 13.31 27.20 -12.89
C ILE A 319 13.88 27.93 -11.67
N LEU A 320 15.18 28.19 -11.68
CA LEU A 320 15.88 28.96 -10.66
C LEU A 320 16.39 30.27 -11.25
N LYS A 321 16.22 31.38 -10.52
CA LYS A 321 16.73 32.69 -10.95
C LYS A 321 17.45 33.40 -9.81
N ALA A 322 18.73 33.64 -9.98
CA ALA A 322 19.51 34.47 -9.07
C ALA A 322 19.66 35.88 -9.65
N ASP A 323 19.28 36.89 -8.88
CA ASP A 323 19.42 38.30 -9.25
C ASP A 323 20.31 39.05 -8.26
N THR A 324 21.37 39.64 -8.80
CA THR A 324 22.39 40.41 -8.07
C THR A 324 22.66 41.75 -8.79
N LEU A 325 21.69 42.26 -9.56
CA LEU A 325 21.89 43.46 -10.38
C LEU A 325 22.17 44.73 -9.58
N THR A 326 21.70 44.76 -8.34
CA THR A 326 21.95 45.84 -7.39
C THR A 326 23.43 45.87 -7.01
N THR A 327 24.15 46.94 -7.36
CA THR A 327 25.60 47.03 -7.15
C THR A 327 26.00 47.95 -5.99
N ASP A 328 25.05 48.70 -5.40
CA ASP A 328 25.27 49.54 -4.22
C ASP A 328 25.26 48.74 -2.90
N ARG A 329 25.13 47.41 -2.98
CA ARG A 329 25.10 46.49 -1.85
C ARG A 329 26.19 45.45 -1.96
N ALA A 330 26.79 45.10 -0.82
CA ALA A 330 27.90 44.16 -0.78
C ALA A 330 27.45 42.73 -1.16
N ALA A 331 28.30 42.01 -1.89
CA ALA A 331 28.15 40.57 -2.05
C ALA A 331 28.48 39.83 -0.75
N LEU A 332 27.87 38.66 -0.58
CA LEU A 332 28.12 37.71 0.51
C LEU A 332 28.58 36.37 -0.08
N ALA A 333 28.60 35.29 0.71
CA ALA A 333 29.12 33.98 0.27
C ALA A 333 28.34 33.32 -0.89
N GLY A 334 27.08 33.72 -1.15
CA GLY A 334 26.31 33.20 -2.28
C GLY A 334 25.56 31.93 -1.92
N PHE A 335 25.49 30.95 -2.81
CA PHE A 335 24.74 29.72 -2.55
C PHE A 335 25.39 28.48 -3.16
N THR A 336 25.09 27.35 -2.53
CA THR A 336 25.26 26.01 -3.07
C THR A 336 23.92 25.27 -2.95
N LEU A 337 23.41 24.81 -4.08
CA LEU A 337 22.14 24.11 -4.22
C LEU A 337 22.40 22.72 -4.76
N ARG A 338 21.54 21.79 -4.39
CA ARG A 338 21.54 20.41 -4.87
C ARG A 338 20.22 20.11 -5.54
N VAL A 339 20.24 19.72 -6.80
CA VAL A 339 19.05 19.37 -7.58
C VAL A 339 19.07 17.89 -7.93
N GLN A 340 17.94 17.21 -7.73
CA GLN A 340 17.78 15.77 -7.90
C GLN A 340 16.54 15.48 -8.73
N SER A 341 16.60 14.46 -9.59
CA SER A 341 15.41 13.87 -10.18
C SER A 341 14.84 12.82 -9.24
N VAL A 342 13.63 13.06 -8.73
CA VAL A 342 12.98 12.19 -7.75
C VAL A 342 11.65 11.65 -8.28
N GLU A 343 11.39 10.37 -8.02
CA GLU A 343 10.05 9.81 -8.17
C GLU A 343 9.27 10.14 -6.89
N LEU A 344 8.26 11.02 -6.99
CA LEU A 344 7.36 11.27 -5.87
C LEU A 344 6.28 10.21 -5.87
N GLY A 345 6.39 9.24 -4.96
CA GLY A 345 5.47 8.11 -4.84
C GLY A 345 4.00 8.56 -4.87
N CYS A 346 3.55 9.19 -3.80
CA CYS A 346 2.11 9.39 -3.55
C CYS A 346 1.46 10.59 -4.23
N VAL A 347 2.25 11.56 -4.71
CA VAL A 347 1.72 12.82 -5.28
C VAL A 347 1.11 12.59 -6.65
N ASN A 348 1.60 11.60 -7.40
CA ASN A 348 1.09 11.27 -8.74
C ASN A 348 0.04 10.16 -8.75
N THR A 349 0.09 9.25 -7.78
CA THR A 349 -0.64 7.97 -7.83
C THR A 349 -1.49 7.70 -6.58
N GLY A 350 -1.50 8.63 -5.62
CA GLY A 350 -2.16 8.47 -4.32
C GLY A 350 -1.47 7.45 -3.41
N CYS A 351 -1.73 7.56 -2.11
CA CYS A 351 -1.49 6.45 -1.17
C CYS A 351 -2.71 5.54 -1.18
N VAL A 352 -2.49 4.23 -1.24
CA VAL A 352 -3.58 3.25 -1.23
C VAL A 352 -4.16 3.14 0.18
N PHE A 353 -3.33 2.84 1.17
CA PHE A 353 -3.71 2.76 2.58
C PHE A 353 -2.84 3.66 3.46
N GLY A 354 -2.95 4.98 3.25
CA GLY A 354 -2.16 5.95 3.99
C GLY A 354 -2.45 7.39 3.60
N THR A 355 -1.73 8.32 4.23
CA THR A 355 -1.83 9.75 3.93
C THR A 355 -0.60 10.21 3.17
N CYS A 356 -0.81 10.91 2.06
CA CYS A 356 0.30 11.46 1.29
C CYS A 356 0.88 12.69 2.01
N ARG A 357 2.16 12.64 2.38
CA ARG A 357 2.86 13.82 2.87
C ARG A 357 3.27 14.68 1.68
N THR A 358 2.48 15.71 1.41
CA THR A 358 2.62 16.57 0.21
C THR A 358 3.95 17.33 0.15
N SER A 359 4.68 17.48 1.26
CA SER A 359 5.98 18.18 1.28
C SER A 359 7.09 17.44 0.53
N ASP A 360 7.05 16.11 0.51
CA ASP A 360 8.11 15.26 -0.07
C ASP A 360 7.58 14.05 -0.85
N GLY A 361 6.25 13.90 -0.95
CA GLY A 361 5.61 12.89 -1.76
C GLY A 361 5.74 11.46 -1.25
N VAL A 362 5.96 11.32 0.06
CA VAL A 362 6.07 10.04 0.75
C VAL A 362 4.72 9.67 1.36
N CYS A 363 4.28 8.42 1.18
CA CYS A 363 3.12 7.93 1.91
C CYS A 363 3.44 7.64 3.38
N ILE A 364 2.57 8.09 4.27
CA ILE A 364 2.52 7.68 5.66
C ILE A 364 1.47 6.58 5.77
N CYS A 365 1.91 5.34 5.92
CA CYS A 365 1.02 4.18 5.91
C CYS A 365 0.28 4.01 7.23
N THR A 366 -1.00 3.64 7.15
CA THR A 366 -1.72 3.10 8.30
C THR A 366 -1.22 1.68 8.55
N SER A 367 -1.13 1.25 9.81
CA SER A 367 -0.84 -0.16 10.11
C SER A 367 -2.01 -1.03 9.61
N PRO A 368 -1.76 -2.20 8.98
CA PRO A 368 -0.49 -2.91 8.80
C PRO A 368 0.22 -2.67 7.45
N TYR A 369 -0.09 -1.59 6.74
CA TYR A 369 0.42 -1.31 5.39
C TYR A 369 1.82 -0.69 5.40
N SER A 370 2.54 -0.90 4.31
CA SER A 370 3.91 -0.46 4.06
C SER A 370 4.16 -0.28 2.56
N GLY A 371 5.40 0.05 2.18
CA GLY A 371 5.77 0.33 0.80
C GLY A 371 5.58 1.80 0.41
N THR A 372 6.14 2.19 -0.72
CA THR A 372 6.16 3.59 -1.18
C THR A 372 4.77 4.15 -1.51
N ARG A 373 3.77 3.28 -1.69
CA ARG A 373 2.36 3.63 -1.92
C ARG A 373 1.40 3.14 -0.83
N CYS A 374 1.91 2.56 0.25
CA CYS A 374 1.09 1.89 1.28
C CYS A 374 0.15 0.83 0.71
N ASP A 375 0.63 0.06 -0.25
CA ASP A 375 -0.06 -1.04 -0.91
C ASP A 375 0.55 -2.41 -0.55
N THR A 376 1.57 -2.42 0.30
CA THR A 376 2.26 -3.65 0.73
C THR A 376 1.83 -4.04 2.14
N VAL A 377 1.43 -5.30 2.34
CA VAL A 377 0.98 -5.83 3.63
C VAL A 377 1.92 -6.93 4.10
N ALA A 378 2.30 -6.90 5.38
CA ALA A 378 3.09 -7.95 6.00
C ALA A 378 2.29 -9.27 6.06
N ASP A 379 2.95 -10.40 5.84
CA ASP A 379 2.27 -11.68 5.61
C ASP A 379 1.44 -12.20 6.77
N ASN A 380 1.73 -11.75 7.98
CA ASN A 380 1.04 -12.14 9.22
C ASN A 380 -0.14 -11.22 9.59
N SER A 381 -0.55 -10.34 8.68
CA SER A 381 -1.63 -9.38 8.93
C SER A 381 -2.91 -9.80 8.22
N ASN A 382 -3.97 -10.07 8.99
CA ASN A 382 -5.32 -10.22 8.47
C ASN A 382 -5.85 -8.85 8.03
N LEU A 383 -6.62 -8.81 6.94
CA LEU A 383 -7.30 -7.60 6.48
C LEU A 383 -8.80 -7.74 6.73
N THR A 384 -9.46 -6.69 7.22
CA THR A 384 -10.88 -6.73 7.60
C THR A 384 -11.61 -5.50 7.10
N ALA A 385 -12.73 -5.65 6.40
CA ALA A 385 -13.61 -4.57 5.98
C ALA A 385 -15.03 -4.84 6.49
N THR A 386 -15.43 -4.08 7.52
CA THR A 386 -16.74 -4.16 8.20
C THR A 386 -17.66 -3.01 7.85
N PHE A 387 -17.26 -2.14 6.92
CA PHE A 387 -17.99 -0.93 6.47
C PHE A 387 -18.29 0.14 7.54
N GLU A 388 -17.99 -0.11 8.81
CA GLU A 388 -18.10 0.87 9.91
C GLU A 388 -17.06 2.00 9.82
N THR A 389 -15.86 1.66 9.35
CA THR A 389 -14.74 2.58 9.15
C THR A 389 -14.09 2.27 7.82
N GLY A 390 -13.46 3.24 7.16
CA GLY A 390 -12.80 3.05 5.87
C GLY A 390 -11.52 2.19 5.88
N ALA A 391 -11.49 1.08 6.63
CA ALA A 391 -10.28 0.29 6.89
C ALA A 391 -10.31 -1.12 6.25
N GLY A 392 -9.11 -1.62 5.91
CA GLY A 392 -8.77 -3.03 5.64
C GLY A 392 -8.74 -3.47 4.17
N LEU A 393 -9.81 -3.22 3.44
CA LEU A 393 -9.90 -3.47 2.00
C LEU A 393 -10.68 -2.29 1.42
N ALA A 394 -9.98 -1.34 0.81
CA ALA A 394 -10.60 -0.13 0.28
C ALA A 394 -11.41 -0.50 -0.98
N PHE A 395 -12.66 -0.93 -0.77
CA PHE A 395 -13.56 -1.30 -1.85
C PHE A 395 -14.03 -0.06 -2.61
N MET A 396 -13.93 -0.12 -3.92
CA MET A 396 -14.41 0.87 -4.86
C MET A 396 -15.42 0.21 -5.80
N GLN A 397 -16.52 0.91 -6.06
CA GLN A 397 -17.46 0.55 -7.11
C GLN A 397 -16.95 0.98 -8.49
N ASN A 398 -17.41 0.32 -9.54
CA ASN A 398 -17.10 0.74 -10.91
C ASN A 398 -17.97 1.94 -11.32
N GLU A 399 -17.35 3.11 -11.50
CA GLU A 399 -18.04 4.29 -12.04
C GLU A 399 -18.34 4.10 -13.54
N GLY A 400 -19.53 3.59 -13.88
CA GLY A 400 -19.88 3.41 -15.29
C GLY A 400 -21.30 2.91 -15.61
N ASN A 401 -22.04 2.38 -14.63
CA ASN A 401 -23.46 2.05 -14.80
C ASN A 401 -24.30 2.70 -13.69
N ALA A 402 -25.62 2.53 -13.72
CA ALA A 402 -26.52 3.12 -12.73
C ALA A 402 -26.86 2.17 -11.57
N TYR A 403 -26.38 0.92 -11.59
CA TYR A 403 -26.71 -0.14 -10.63
C TYR A 403 -25.49 -0.42 -9.75
N ASP A 404 -25.49 0.20 -8.58
CA ASP A 404 -24.32 0.31 -7.72
C ASP A 404 -24.58 -0.23 -6.31
N TRP A 405 -23.51 -0.70 -5.66
CA TRP A 405 -23.55 -1.09 -4.25
C TRP A 405 -23.71 0.14 -3.36
N SER A 406 -24.71 0.13 -2.48
CA SER A 406 -25.03 1.23 -1.58
C SER A 406 -24.77 0.85 -0.12
N MET A 407 -24.40 1.81 0.72
CA MET A 407 -24.30 1.60 2.17
C MET A 407 -25.63 1.90 2.85
N ILE A 408 -26.03 1.09 3.83
CA ILE A 408 -27.24 1.30 4.61
C ILE A 408 -27.06 0.87 6.08
N THR A 409 -27.89 1.44 6.95
CA THR A 409 -28.11 1.00 8.33
C THR A 409 -29.56 0.56 8.49
N GLY A 410 -29.78 -0.61 9.11
CA GLY A 410 -31.11 -1.18 9.30
C GLY A 410 -31.59 -2.03 8.11
N PRO A 411 -32.91 -2.27 7.94
CA PRO A 411 -33.44 -3.13 6.89
C PRO A 411 -33.31 -2.51 5.50
N THR A 412 -33.30 -3.36 4.46
CA THR A 412 -33.40 -2.90 3.07
C THR A 412 -34.72 -2.17 2.81
N PRO A 413 -34.78 -1.22 1.85
CA PRO A 413 -35.99 -0.44 1.59
C PRO A 413 -37.19 -1.24 1.06
N THR A 414 -36.93 -2.38 0.41
CA THR A 414 -37.96 -3.26 -0.14
C THR A 414 -38.43 -4.28 0.91
N ASP A 415 -39.75 -4.42 1.07
CA ASP A 415 -40.32 -5.41 2.01
C ASP A 415 -40.07 -6.85 1.52
N SER A 416 -39.87 -7.77 2.45
CA SER A 416 -39.60 -9.20 2.17
C SER A 416 -38.32 -9.45 1.34
N THR A 417 -37.32 -8.59 1.49
CA THR A 417 -35.98 -8.75 0.94
C THR A 417 -34.91 -8.45 1.99
N GLY A 418 -33.67 -8.84 1.69
CA GLY A 418 -32.48 -8.40 2.43
C GLY A 418 -32.47 -8.77 3.93
N PRO A 419 -31.42 -8.36 4.66
CA PRO A 419 -31.34 -8.53 6.10
C PRO A 419 -32.04 -7.39 6.85
N SER A 420 -32.33 -7.59 8.15
CA SER A 420 -32.94 -6.56 9.01
C SER A 420 -31.93 -5.54 9.59
N GLY A 421 -30.64 -5.77 9.38
CA GLY A 421 -29.52 -4.96 9.85
C GLY A 421 -28.18 -5.59 9.46
N ALA A 422 -27.08 -4.93 9.84
CA ALA A 422 -25.72 -5.38 9.56
C ALA A 422 -25.42 -6.75 10.22
N ALA A 423 -24.51 -7.52 9.63
CA ALA A 423 -23.99 -8.77 10.21
C ALA A 423 -23.04 -8.45 11.37
N GLU A 424 -22.22 -7.41 11.22
CA GLU A 424 -21.35 -6.86 12.25
C GLU A 424 -21.53 -5.33 12.32
N GLY A 425 -21.51 -4.74 13.51
CA GLY A 425 -21.61 -3.29 13.64
C GLY A 425 -23.00 -2.73 13.30
N THR A 426 -23.06 -1.71 12.45
CA THR A 426 -24.26 -0.90 12.17
C THR A 426 -24.53 -0.64 10.69
N THR A 427 -23.54 -0.81 9.82
CA THR A 427 -23.56 -0.48 8.39
C THR A 427 -23.11 -1.66 7.57
N TYR A 428 -23.74 -1.86 6.40
CA TYR A 428 -23.36 -2.92 5.46
C TYR A 428 -23.60 -2.44 4.03
N MET A 429 -23.01 -3.15 3.06
CA MET A 429 -23.24 -2.91 1.63
C MET A 429 -24.48 -3.68 1.18
N TYR A 430 -25.34 -3.06 0.38
CA TYR A 430 -26.49 -3.72 -0.21
C TYR A 430 -26.75 -3.30 -1.66
N LEU A 431 -27.53 -4.11 -2.37
CA LEU A 431 -28.03 -3.81 -3.70
C LEU A 431 -29.54 -3.59 -3.68
N GLU A 432 -29.98 -2.45 -4.18
CA GLU A 432 -31.39 -2.08 -4.33
C GLU A 432 -31.91 -2.55 -5.70
N SER A 433 -32.75 -3.59 -5.72
CA SER A 433 -33.20 -4.23 -6.96
C SER A 433 -34.44 -3.60 -7.61
N SER A 434 -34.99 -2.51 -7.06
CA SER A 434 -36.15 -1.82 -7.62
C SER A 434 -35.85 -1.03 -8.92
N ALA A 435 -36.88 -0.38 -9.48
CA ALA A 435 -36.75 0.35 -10.73
C ALA A 435 -35.76 1.53 -10.59
N PRO A 436 -34.90 1.82 -11.60
CA PRO A 436 -35.03 1.44 -13.01
C PRO A 436 -34.25 0.18 -13.44
N HIS A 437 -33.77 -0.65 -12.52
CA HIS A 437 -32.87 -1.77 -12.83
C HIS A 437 -33.58 -2.95 -13.51
N ALA A 438 -32.87 -3.62 -14.43
CA ALA A 438 -33.36 -4.72 -15.26
C ALA A 438 -32.72 -6.07 -14.87
N GLN A 439 -33.35 -7.16 -15.28
CA GLN A 439 -32.83 -8.51 -15.00
C GLN A 439 -31.45 -8.67 -15.64
N GLY A 440 -30.49 -9.18 -14.85
CA GLY A 440 -29.12 -9.38 -15.30
C GLY A 440 -28.22 -8.14 -15.18
N ASP A 441 -28.72 -7.02 -14.64
CA ASP A 441 -27.85 -5.90 -14.27
C ASP A 441 -26.82 -6.35 -13.24
N ILE A 442 -25.57 -5.91 -13.39
CA ILE A 442 -24.43 -6.33 -12.57
C ILE A 442 -23.86 -5.10 -11.86
N ALA A 443 -23.77 -5.18 -10.54
CA ALA A 443 -23.07 -4.23 -9.69
C ALA A 443 -21.76 -4.87 -9.19
N THR A 444 -20.63 -4.25 -9.47
CA THR A 444 -19.30 -4.77 -9.09
C THR A 444 -18.67 -3.92 -8.01
N LEU A 445 -18.35 -4.54 -6.87
CA LEU A 445 -17.55 -3.95 -5.79
C LEU A 445 -16.14 -4.54 -5.82
N THR A 446 -15.10 -3.74 -6.05
CA THR A 446 -13.71 -4.21 -6.22
C THR A 446 -12.77 -3.62 -5.16
N SER A 447 -11.97 -4.45 -4.50
CA SER A 447 -10.97 -3.99 -3.54
C SER A 447 -9.85 -3.20 -4.22
N ALA A 448 -9.22 -2.28 -3.50
CA ALA A 448 -7.91 -1.78 -3.87
C ALA A 448 -6.91 -2.95 -4.00
N ALA A 449 -5.90 -2.73 -4.83
CA ALA A 449 -4.87 -3.73 -5.08
C ALA A 449 -3.90 -3.78 -3.90
N VAL A 450 -3.65 -4.97 -3.35
CA VAL A 450 -2.71 -5.18 -2.25
C VAL A 450 -1.64 -6.20 -2.66
N THR A 451 -0.40 -5.91 -2.27
CA THR A 451 0.73 -6.82 -2.46
C THR A 451 1.15 -7.36 -1.10
N PHE A 452 1.23 -8.68 -0.97
CA PHE A 452 1.76 -9.32 0.24
C PHE A 452 3.26 -9.58 0.08
N THR A 453 4.01 -9.53 1.18
CA THR A 453 5.47 -9.72 1.16
C THR A 453 5.90 -11.15 0.78
N GLN A 454 5.02 -12.15 0.95
CA GLN A 454 5.16 -13.53 0.50
C GLN A 454 3.95 -13.96 -0.33
N THR A 455 4.22 -14.86 -1.26
CA THR A 455 3.25 -15.49 -2.13
C THR A 455 2.69 -16.74 -1.43
N LEU A 456 1.65 -16.54 -0.61
CA LEU A 456 0.90 -17.60 0.07
C LEU A 456 -0.57 -17.54 -0.31
N SER A 457 -1.24 -18.70 -0.34
CA SER A 457 -2.69 -18.78 -0.47
C SER A 457 -3.38 -18.29 0.81
N ARG A 458 -4.57 -17.73 0.68
CA ARG A 458 -5.27 -16.97 1.73
C ARG A 458 -6.76 -17.30 1.75
N CYS A 459 -7.39 -17.20 2.92
CA CYS A 459 -8.81 -17.44 3.08
C CYS A 459 -9.59 -16.13 3.12
N LEU A 460 -10.47 -15.95 2.15
CA LEU A 460 -11.46 -14.88 2.15
C LEU A 460 -12.73 -15.38 2.83
N ARG A 461 -13.06 -14.79 3.98
CA ARG A 461 -14.34 -14.94 4.68
C ARG A 461 -15.20 -13.71 4.45
N PHE A 462 -16.50 -13.88 4.26
CA PHE A 462 -17.44 -12.77 4.20
C PHE A 462 -18.86 -13.19 4.57
N SER A 463 -19.64 -12.25 5.09
CA SER A 463 -21.06 -12.43 5.40
C SER A 463 -21.94 -11.90 4.26
N TYR A 464 -22.96 -12.66 3.88
CA TYR A 464 -23.88 -12.30 2.80
C TYR A 464 -25.33 -12.62 3.15
N SER A 465 -26.27 -11.82 2.62
CA SER A 465 -27.71 -12.04 2.73
C SER A 465 -28.35 -12.00 1.35
N MET A 466 -29.17 -13.00 1.04
CA MET A 466 -29.86 -13.16 -0.24
C MET A 466 -31.27 -13.68 0.02
N TYR A 467 -32.17 -12.80 0.43
CA TYR A 467 -33.57 -13.14 0.73
C TYR A 467 -34.52 -12.50 -0.29
N GLY A 468 -35.34 -13.29 -0.96
CA GLY A 468 -36.36 -12.78 -1.89
C GLY A 468 -36.77 -13.74 -3.01
N ALA A 469 -38.04 -13.67 -3.42
CA ALA A 469 -38.64 -14.60 -4.38
C ALA A 469 -38.12 -14.46 -5.82
N ASN A 470 -37.40 -13.39 -6.16
CA ASN A 470 -36.86 -13.14 -7.50
C ASN A 470 -35.35 -12.99 -7.49
N MET A 471 -34.68 -13.65 -6.55
CA MET A 471 -33.26 -13.48 -6.30
C MET A 471 -32.38 -13.81 -7.51
N GLY A 472 -31.35 -12.99 -7.72
CA GLY A 472 -30.30 -13.21 -8.71
C GLY A 472 -29.13 -14.01 -8.13
N SER A 473 -27.90 -13.54 -8.36
CA SER A 473 -26.67 -14.22 -7.90
C SER A 473 -25.63 -13.27 -7.32
N LEU A 474 -24.84 -13.78 -6.38
CA LEU A 474 -23.63 -13.13 -5.87
C LEU A 474 -22.42 -13.96 -6.29
N ASN A 475 -21.42 -13.32 -6.89
CA ASN A 475 -20.24 -13.98 -7.44
C ASN A 475 -18.97 -13.30 -6.92
N VAL A 476 -17.95 -14.10 -6.57
CA VAL A 476 -16.66 -13.60 -6.09
C VAL A 476 -15.56 -13.94 -7.07
N TYR A 477 -14.69 -12.97 -7.35
CA TYR A 477 -13.56 -13.11 -8.25
C TYR A 477 -12.28 -12.57 -7.62
N TYR A 478 -11.15 -13.18 -7.96
CA TYR A 478 -9.83 -12.57 -7.76
C TYR A 478 -9.20 -12.15 -9.10
N GLN A 479 -8.24 -11.23 -9.02
CA GLN A 479 -7.43 -10.77 -10.15
C GLN A 479 -5.98 -10.54 -9.70
N SER A 480 -5.02 -10.95 -10.54
CA SER A 480 -3.59 -10.68 -10.35
C SER A 480 -3.15 -9.49 -11.21
N GLY A 481 -2.84 -8.35 -10.59
CA GLY A 481 -2.42 -7.14 -11.31
C GLY A 481 -3.44 -6.69 -12.38
N THR A 482 -3.03 -6.66 -13.65
CA THR A 482 -3.90 -6.31 -14.80
C THR A 482 -4.42 -7.54 -15.56
N GLY A 483 -4.31 -8.74 -14.99
CA GLY A 483 -4.79 -9.99 -15.62
C GLY A 483 -6.31 -10.07 -15.70
N SER A 484 -6.85 -11.16 -16.27
CA SER A 484 -8.30 -11.41 -16.26
C SER A 484 -8.80 -11.76 -14.86
N ARG A 485 -10.07 -11.44 -14.57
CA ARG A 485 -10.76 -11.89 -13.35
C ARG A 485 -11.04 -13.39 -13.43
N THR A 486 -10.85 -14.10 -12.31
CA THR A 486 -11.16 -15.53 -12.18
C THR A 486 -12.19 -15.74 -11.07
N GLN A 487 -13.29 -16.40 -11.40
CA GLN A 487 -14.36 -16.68 -10.43
C GLN A 487 -13.93 -17.77 -9.46
N VAL A 488 -14.12 -17.52 -8.16
CA VAL A 488 -13.78 -18.45 -7.08
C VAL A 488 -14.99 -18.90 -6.27
N TRP A 489 -16.09 -18.15 -6.32
CA TRP A 489 -17.31 -18.52 -5.60
C TRP A 489 -18.56 -17.95 -6.28
N SER A 490 -19.70 -18.63 -6.12
CA SER A 490 -21.01 -18.16 -6.58
C SER A 490 -22.15 -18.80 -5.78
N ARG A 491 -23.20 -18.01 -5.53
CA ARG A 491 -24.51 -18.46 -5.04
C ARG A 491 -25.62 -17.75 -5.79
N SER A 492 -26.76 -18.42 -5.92
CA SER A 492 -27.92 -17.90 -6.65
C SER A 492 -29.23 -18.36 -6.03
N GLY A 493 -30.29 -17.59 -6.22
CA GLY A 493 -31.62 -17.91 -5.68
C GLY A 493 -31.77 -17.51 -4.21
N ASP A 494 -32.98 -17.68 -3.67
CA ASP A 494 -33.29 -17.37 -2.27
C ASP A 494 -32.48 -18.26 -1.32
N GLN A 495 -31.81 -17.65 -0.35
CA GLN A 495 -30.99 -18.32 0.65
C GLN A 495 -31.63 -18.25 2.05
N GLY A 496 -32.84 -17.71 2.17
CA GLY A 496 -33.52 -17.52 3.45
C GLY A 496 -33.18 -16.20 4.13
N ASN A 497 -34.01 -15.83 5.11
CA ASN A 497 -33.90 -14.56 5.84
C ASN A 497 -32.94 -14.67 7.04
N GLN A 498 -31.67 -14.94 6.73
CA GLN A 498 -30.58 -14.91 7.70
C GLN A 498 -29.28 -14.46 7.01
N TRP A 499 -28.33 -13.98 7.81
CA TRP A 499 -26.95 -13.82 7.35
C TRP A 499 -26.30 -15.18 7.21
N ASN A 500 -25.65 -15.41 6.06
CA ASN A 500 -24.85 -16.60 5.79
C ASN A 500 -23.38 -16.19 5.69
N THR A 501 -22.46 -17.11 5.96
CA THR A 501 -21.01 -16.86 5.86
C THR A 501 -20.40 -17.81 4.83
N ALA A 502 -19.49 -17.28 4.00
CA ALA A 502 -18.75 -18.06 3.02
C ALA A 502 -17.24 -17.93 3.26
N ASP A 503 -16.53 -19.04 3.08
CA ASP A 503 -15.07 -19.13 3.09
C ASP A 503 -14.59 -19.53 1.69
N VAL A 504 -13.64 -18.78 1.12
CA VAL A 504 -13.16 -18.95 -0.25
C VAL A 504 -11.65 -18.83 -0.32
N ASP A 505 -11.00 -19.86 -0.89
CA ASP A 505 -9.56 -19.82 -1.12
C ASP A 505 -9.18 -18.83 -2.22
N ILE A 506 -8.29 -17.91 -1.87
CA ILE A 506 -7.62 -17.00 -2.79
C ILE A 506 -6.21 -17.53 -3.02
N PRO A 507 -5.88 -17.96 -4.26
CA PRO A 507 -4.58 -18.52 -4.54
C PRO A 507 -3.48 -17.47 -4.38
N SER A 508 -2.27 -17.96 -4.14
CA SER A 508 -1.06 -17.14 -4.06
C SER A 508 -0.82 -16.34 -5.36
N VAL A 509 -1.23 -15.07 -5.39
CA VAL A 509 -1.05 -14.16 -6.52
C VAL A 509 -0.46 -12.82 -6.08
N SER A 510 0.34 -12.21 -6.96
CA SER A 510 0.89 -10.87 -6.74
C SER A 510 -0.15 -9.80 -7.03
N ASN A 511 -0.16 -8.72 -6.23
CA ASN A 511 -1.01 -7.55 -6.46
C ASN A 511 -2.50 -7.93 -6.60
N VAL A 512 -3.02 -8.60 -5.57
CA VAL A 512 -4.35 -9.20 -5.58
C VAL A 512 -5.43 -8.14 -5.49
N ARG A 513 -6.50 -8.34 -6.26
CA ARG A 513 -7.80 -7.65 -6.10
C ARG A 513 -8.90 -8.67 -5.93
N ILE A 514 -9.83 -8.38 -5.03
CA ILE A 514 -11.02 -9.18 -4.77
C ILE A 514 -12.23 -8.38 -5.23
N SER A 515 -13.16 -9.02 -5.92
CA SER A 515 -14.35 -8.35 -6.43
C SER A 515 -15.61 -9.18 -6.23
N PHE A 516 -16.69 -8.50 -5.89
CA PHE A 516 -18.02 -9.06 -5.66
C PHE A 516 -18.97 -8.51 -6.74
N ASP A 517 -19.51 -9.40 -7.56
CA ASP A 517 -20.53 -9.08 -8.55
C ASP A 517 -21.89 -9.54 -8.04
N GLY A 518 -22.75 -8.59 -7.69
CA GLY A 518 -24.16 -8.85 -7.44
C GLY A 518 -24.96 -8.66 -8.73
N VAL A 519 -25.68 -9.71 -9.11
CA VAL A 519 -26.48 -9.78 -10.33
C VAL A 519 -27.94 -9.73 -9.95
N ARG A 520 -28.68 -8.76 -10.50
CA ARG A 520 -30.12 -8.62 -10.26
C ARG A 520 -30.88 -9.79 -10.88
N GLY A 521 -31.79 -10.39 -10.12
CA GLY A 521 -32.66 -11.46 -10.60
C GLY A 521 -33.85 -10.96 -11.43
N SER A 522 -34.91 -11.77 -11.51
CA SER A 522 -36.04 -11.54 -12.42
C SER A 522 -37.00 -10.42 -11.99
N GLY A 523 -36.85 -9.89 -10.77
CA GLY A 523 -37.76 -8.92 -10.17
C GLY A 523 -37.09 -8.11 -9.05
N HIS A 524 -37.88 -7.22 -8.42
CA HIS A 524 -37.40 -6.31 -7.38
C HIS A 524 -37.18 -6.99 -6.03
N LEU A 525 -37.70 -8.21 -5.83
CA LEU A 525 -37.45 -9.02 -4.63
C LEU A 525 -36.10 -9.75 -4.73
N SER A 526 -35.01 -8.99 -4.91
CA SER A 526 -33.67 -9.50 -5.24
C SER A 526 -32.54 -8.75 -4.52
N ASP A 527 -32.81 -8.10 -3.40
CA ASP A 527 -31.77 -7.35 -2.68
C ASP A 527 -30.71 -8.29 -2.09
N ILE A 528 -29.45 -7.91 -2.26
CA ILE A 528 -28.29 -8.67 -1.79
C ILE A 528 -27.55 -7.81 -0.77
N GLY A 529 -27.27 -8.36 0.41
CA GLY A 529 -26.44 -7.74 1.45
C GLY A 529 -25.04 -8.37 1.52
N LEU A 530 -24.02 -7.58 1.82
CA LEU A 530 -22.63 -7.98 2.00
C LEU A 530 -22.02 -7.24 3.20
N ASP A 531 -21.35 -7.98 4.08
CA ASP A 531 -20.77 -7.45 5.32
C ASP A 531 -19.61 -8.33 5.84
N ASP A 532 -18.88 -7.85 6.85
CA ASP A 532 -17.81 -8.54 7.58
C ASP A 532 -16.84 -9.33 6.68
N ILE A 533 -16.14 -8.61 5.80
CA ILE A 533 -15.20 -9.19 4.85
C ILE A 533 -13.82 -9.31 5.50
N GLN A 534 -13.27 -10.50 5.56
CA GLN A 534 -12.02 -10.82 6.23
C GLN A 534 -11.10 -11.62 5.29
N LEU A 535 -9.85 -11.19 5.15
CA LEU A 535 -8.84 -11.92 4.40
C LEU A 535 -7.75 -12.39 5.37
N TYR A 536 -7.77 -13.68 5.66
CA TYR A 536 -6.84 -14.33 6.58
C TYR A 536 -5.51 -14.68 5.91
N THR A 537 -4.49 -14.85 6.74
CA THR A 537 -3.11 -15.16 6.28
C THR A 537 -2.88 -16.63 5.95
N VAL A 538 -3.89 -17.47 6.11
CA VAL A 538 -3.86 -18.92 5.86
C VAL A 538 -4.89 -19.26 4.80
N SER A 539 -4.70 -20.35 4.05
CA SER A 539 -5.74 -20.91 3.18
C SER A 539 -6.99 -21.27 3.98
N CYS A 540 -8.15 -21.31 3.31
CA CYS A 540 -9.38 -21.77 3.92
C CYS A 540 -9.22 -23.25 4.30
N MET A 541 -9.70 -23.57 5.49
CA MET A 541 -9.78 -24.96 5.92
C MET A 541 -11.10 -25.53 5.40
N THR A 542 -11.09 -26.13 4.22
CA THR A 542 -12.23 -26.87 3.67
C THR A 542 -12.02 -28.35 3.91
N CYS A 543 -12.92 -28.96 4.67
CA CYS A 543 -12.99 -30.40 4.85
C CYS A 543 -14.03 -30.92 3.85
N ASP A 544 -13.61 -31.20 2.61
CA ASP A 544 -14.50 -31.82 1.63
C ASP A 544 -14.34 -33.35 1.68
N PHE A 545 -15.41 -34.09 1.41
CA PHE A 545 -15.39 -35.55 1.43
C PHE A 545 -15.00 -36.10 0.05
N GLU A 546 -14.15 -35.39 -0.69
CA GLU A 546 -13.74 -35.79 -2.03
C GLU A 546 -12.90 -37.07 -1.98
N PRO A 547 -12.99 -37.94 -3.01
CA PRO A 547 -12.22 -39.18 -3.03
C PRO A 547 -10.71 -38.93 -2.95
N GLY A 548 -10.11 -39.28 -1.80
CA GLY A 548 -8.67 -39.15 -1.53
C GLY A 548 -8.27 -38.03 -0.57
N ASP A 549 -9.22 -37.22 -0.08
CA ASP A 549 -8.94 -36.28 1.02
C ASP A 549 -8.95 -37.01 2.38
N THR A 550 -7.86 -36.90 3.14
CA THR A 550 -7.71 -37.43 4.51
C THR A 550 -7.30 -36.34 5.50
N SER A 551 -7.35 -35.07 5.07
CA SER A 551 -6.73 -33.94 5.78
C SER A 551 -7.49 -33.50 7.04
N CYS A 552 -8.80 -33.74 7.08
CA CYS A 552 -9.68 -33.10 8.07
C CYS A 552 -10.29 -34.03 9.13
N PHE A 553 -10.48 -35.31 8.82
CA PHE A 553 -11.16 -36.25 9.72
C PHE A 553 -10.27 -37.44 10.06
N LEU A 554 -10.20 -37.78 11.35
CA LEU A 554 -9.51 -38.97 11.82
C LEU A 554 -10.41 -40.19 11.62
N GLU A 555 -9.99 -41.14 10.77
CA GLU A 555 -10.56 -42.49 10.76
C GLU A 555 -9.93 -43.36 11.86
N ASN A 556 -10.76 -44.14 12.56
CA ASN A 556 -10.39 -45.29 13.39
C ASN A 556 -9.36 -45.07 14.54
N LEU A 557 -9.84 -44.94 15.79
CA LEU A 557 -9.14 -45.57 16.91
C LEU A 557 -9.58 -47.03 17.02
N SER A 558 -9.04 -47.89 16.15
CA SER A 558 -9.06 -49.33 16.38
C SER A 558 -8.14 -49.63 17.57
N ARG A 559 -8.70 -49.61 18.80
CA ARG A 559 -7.99 -50.05 20.01
C ARG A 559 -8.29 -51.52 20.29
N PRO A 560 -7.28 -52.32 20.70
CA PRO A 560 -7.54 -53.65 21.25
C PRO A 560 -8.41 -53.54 22.51
N ALA A 561 -9.32 -54.51 22.69
CA ALA A 561 -10.39 -54.57 23.69
C ALA A 561 -9.95 -54.53 25.19
N SER A 562 -8.71 -54.16 25.49
CA SER A 562 -8.13 -54.14 26.84
C SER A 562 -7.96 -52.75 27.45
N GLN A 563 -8.45 -51.67 26.81
CA GLN A 563 -8.47 -50.33 27.40
C GLN A 563 -9.87 -49.70 27.31
N ILE A 564 -10.80 -50.20 28.12
CA ILE A 564 -12.18 -49.71 28.20
C ILE A 564 -12.29 -48.70 29.35
N ALA A 565 -12.58 -47.43 29.03
CA ALA A 565 -13.39 -46.48 29.83
C ALA A 565 -13.52 -45.09 29.17
N SER A 566 -13.96 -44.95 27.90
CA SER A 566 -14.39 -43.63 27.40
C SER A 566 -15.70 -43.72 26.60
N ILE A 567 -16.53 -42.69 26.72
CA ILE A 567 -17.92 -42.54 26.24
C ILE A 567 -18.09 -42.59 24.70
N LEU A 568 -17.03 -42.87 23.94
CA LEU A 568 -16.99 -42.70 22.48
C LEU A 568 -16.45 -43.94 21.76
N ASP A 569 -16.91 -45.13 22.17
CA ASP A 569 -16.67 -46.40 21.49
C ASP A 569 -17.64 -46.52 20.31
N THR A 570 -17.14 -46.71 19.08
CA THR A 570 -17.98 -46.82 17.87
C THR A 570 -18.24 -48.27 17.50
N GLN A 571 -19.48 -48.61 17.15
CA GLN A 571 -19.85 -49.94 16.65
C GLN A 571 -19.61 -50.08 15.15
N PHE A 572 -19.48 -48.95 14.43
CA PHE A 572 -19.19 -48.87 12.99
C PHE A 572 -18.71 -47.48 12.57
N ASP A 573 -18.24 -47.37 11.32
CA ASP A 573 -17.54 -46.19 10.81
C ASP A 573 -18.33 -45.46 9.71
N TRP A 574 -18.06 -44.17 9.57
CA TRP A 574 -18.46 -43.38 8.41
C TRP A 574 -17.64 -43.79 7.19
N THR A 575 -18.29 -43.93 6.03
CA THR A 575 -17.62 -44.13 4.74
C THR A 575 -17.51 -42.77 4.05
N GLN A 576 -16.30 -42.38 3.65
CA GLN A 576 -16.00 -41.11 2.98
C GLN A 576 -15.78 -41.32 1.47
N GLY A 577 -15.90 -40.25 0.67
CA GLY A 577 -15.61 -40.32 -0.77
C GLY A 577 -16.70 -40.97 -1.63
N GLN A 578 -17.94 -41.09 -1.14
CA GLN A 578 -19.02 -41.72 -1.91
C GLN A 578 -19.42 -40.82 -3.09
N THR A 579 -19.32 -41.36 -4.30
CA THR A 579 -19.79 -40.72 -5.53
C THR A 579 -21.09 -41.38 -5.99
N GLY A 580 -22.20 -40.64 -6.03
CA GLY A 580 -23.52 -41.17 -6.44
C GLY A 580 -24.37 -41.71 -5.27
N SER A 581 -25.34 -42.58 -5.53
CA SER A 581 -26.28 -43.07 -4.50
C SER A 581 -25.62 -43.92 -3.40
N THR A 582 -26.21 -43.93 -2.20
CA THR A 582 -25.83 -44.87 -1.13
C THR A 582 -26.13 -46.32 -1.52
N PRO A 583 -25.47 -47.33 -0.90
CA PRO A 583 -25.65 -48.74 -1.25
C PRO A 583 -27.06 -49.29 -1.01
N SER A 584 -27.76 -48.81 0.02
CA SER A 584 -29.16 -49.17 0.31
C SER A 584 -30.16 -48.42 -0.58
N SER A 585 -31.21 -49.13 -1.01
CA SER A 585 -32.30 -48.57 -1.83
C SER A 585 -33.27 -47.74 -1.00
N GLU A 586 -33.86 -46.70 -1.60
CA GLU A 586 -34.87 -45.82 -0.97
C GLU A 586 -34.34 -45.06 0.26
N THR A 587 -33.03 -44.83 0.32
CA THR A 587 -32.36 -44.10 1.39
C THR A 587 -31.24 -43.23 0.82
N GLY A 588 -30.87 -42.18 1.55
CA GLY A 588 -29.68 -41.36 1.24
C GLY A 588 -29.81 -40.55 -0.06
N PRO A 589 -28.81 -39.71 -0.35
CA PRO A 589 -28.85 -38.83 -1.51
C PRO A 589 -28.46 -39.56 -2.81
N SER A 590 -28.81 -38.99 -3.96
CA SER A 590 -28.34 -39.46 -5.28
C SER A 590 -26.92 -39.00 -5.65
N GLY A 591 -26.35 -38.08 -4.86
CA GLY A 591 -24.99 -37.53 -5.02
C GLY A 591 -24.70 -36.45 -3.97
N ALA A 592 -23.47 -35.95 -3.95
CA ALA A 592 -23.01 -34.95 -2.97
C ALA A 592 -23.75 -33.60 -3.08
N SER A 593 -23.81 -32.82 -1.98
CA SER A 593 -24.37 -31.46 -1.98
C SER A 593 -23.53 -30.47 -2.80
N SER A 594 -22.22 -30.70 -2.81
CA SER A 594 -21.21 -29.98 -3.58
C SER A 594 -20.02 -30.91 -3.83
N GLY A 595 -19.24 -30.65 -4.88
CA GLY A 595 -18.13 -31.54 -5.26
C GLY A 595 -18.59 -32.87 -5.89
N GLN A 596 -17.75 -33.90 -5.79
CA GLN A 596 -18.02 -35.26 -6.25
C GLN A 596 -18.33 -36.24 -5.11
N GLY A 597 -17.85 -35.98 -3.88
CA GLY A 597 -17.88 -36.92 -2.76
C GLY A 597 -18.65 -36.44 -1.53
N TYR A 598 -19.27 -37.38 -0.81
CA TYR A 598 -19.87 -37.15 0.52
C TYR A 598 -19.54 -38.31 1.47
N ALA A 599 -19.75 -38.09 2.77
CA ALA A 599 -19.67 -39.13 3.78
C ALA A 599 -21.06 -39.67 4.16
N PHE A 600 -21.16 -40.97 4.39
CA PHE A 600 -22.39 -41.61 4.82
C PHE A 600 -22.14 -42.76 5.80
N ILE A 601 -23.21 -43.21 6.44
CA ILE A 601 -23.21 -44.39 7.29
C ILE A 601 -24.09 -45.48 6.66
N GLU A 602 -23.63 -46.72 6.65
CA GLU A 602 -24.40 -47.87 6.17
C GLU A 602 -25.12 -48.54 7.35
N ALA A 603 -26.44 -48.36 7.40
CA ALA A 603 -27.29 -48.82 8.51
C ALA A 603 -27.88 -50.22 8.30
N SER A 604 -27.60 -50.88 7.17
CA SER A 604 -28.07 -52.26 6.93
C SER A 604 -27.37 -53.30 7.83
N TYR A 605 -27.89 -54.53 7.82
CA TYR A 605 -27.39 -55.64 8.63
C TYR A 605 -25.85 -55.78 8.54
N PRO A 606 -25.13 -55.91 9.67
CA PRO A 606 -25.59 -56.35 10.99
C PRO A 606 -25.93 -55.23 12.00
N ARG A 607 -26.11 -53.98 11.56
CA ARG A 607 -26.39 -52.87 12.49
C ARG A 607 -27.71 -53.05 13.23
N VAL A 608 -27.72 -52.66 14.50
CA VAL A 608 -28.89 -52.71 15.39
C VAL A 608 -29.19 -51.33 15.97
N GLU A 609 -30.41 -51.14 16.48
CA GLU A 609 -30.82 -49.90 17.15
C GLU A 609 -29.87 -49.58 18.32
N GLY A 610 -29.33 -48.36 18.32
CA GLY A 610 -28.35 -47.89 19.30
C GLY A 610 -26.88 -48.02 18.87
N ASP A 611 -26.58 -48.60 17.72
CA ASP A 611 -25.24 -48.53 17.13
C ASP A 611 -24.89 -47.08 16.76
N GLN A 612 -23.65 -46.67 17.03
CA GLN A 612 -23.17 -45.31 16.79
C GLN A 612 -21.93 -45.33 15.90
N ALA A 613 -21.89 -44.38 14.97
CA ALA A 613 -20.73 -44.04 14.17
C ALA A 613 -20.32 -42.60 14.46
N VAL A 614 -19.04 -42.39 14.73
CA VAL A 614 -18.51 -41.07 15.11
C VAL A 614 -17.45 -40.64 14.10
N LEU A 615 -17.65 -39.46 13.53
CA LEU A 615 -16.66 -38.76 12.72
C LEU A 615 -16.04 -37.64 13.55
N ARG A 616 -14.71 -37.60 13.68
CA ARG A 616 -13.99 -36.56 14.43
C ARG A 616 -13.04 -35.81 13.55
N THR A 617 -12.97 -34.49 13.71
CA THR A 617 -11.91 -33.72 13.07
C THR A 617 -10.54 -34.00 13.72
N SER A 618 -9.48 -33.98 12.93
CA SER A 618 -8.08 -33.99 13.39
C SER A 618 -7.65 -32.66 14.02
N ASN A 619 -8.44 -31.61 13.85
CA ASN A 619 -8.07 -30.24 14.18
C ASN A 619 -8.52 -29.82 15.58
N THR A 620 -7.67 -29.05 16.27
CA THR A 620 -7.98 -28.42 17.55
C THR A 620 -8.35 -26.95 17.36
N PHE A 621 -9.56 -26.55 17.74
CA PHE A 621 -10.01 -25.15 17.69
C PHE A 621 -9.54 -24.39 18.94
N LEU A 622 -8.76 -23.32 18.77
CA LEU A 622 -8.30 -22.47 19.88
C LEU A 622 -9.36 -21.41 20.21
N GLY A 623 -9.78 -21.36 21.48
CA GLY A 623 -10.99 -20.68 21.95
C GLY A 623 -10.95 -19.15 22.10
N THR A 624 -10.18 -18.44 21.27
CA THR A 624 -10.09 -16.96 21.35
C THR A 624 -10.99 -16.23 20.34
N ILE A 625 -11.63 -16.93 19.41
CA ILE A 625 -12.54 -16.37 18.40
C ILE A 625 -13.77 -17.30 18.32
N PRO A 626 -15.01 -16.78 18.20
CA PRO A 626 -16.17 -17.60 17.89
C PRO A 626 -15.98 -18.32 16.56
N HIS A 627 -16.13 -19.64 16.57
CA HIS A 627 -16.04 -20.47 15.36
C HIS A 627 -17.43 -20.98 15.00
N CYS A 628 -17.74 -21.03 13.71
CA CYS A 628 -18.96 -21.65 13.19
C CYS A 628 -18.58 -22.88 12.38
N LEU A 629 -19.27 -23.99 12.61
CA LEU A 629 -19.20 -25.16 11.75
C LEU A 629 -20.42 -25.13 10.81
N THR A 630 -20.16 -25.00 9.52
CA THR A 630 -21.16 -25.08 8.45
C THR A 630 -21.05 -26.44 7.75
N PHE A 631 -22.17 -27.10 7.50
CA PHE A 631 -22.21 -28.39 6.83
C PHE A 631 -23.59 -28.64 6.20
N ASP A 632 -23.62 -29.39 5.11
CA ASP A 632 -24.85 -29.91 4.55
C ASP A 632 -25.10 -31.34 5.07
N TYR A 633 -26.35 -31.67 5.36
CA TYR A 633 -26.74 -33.04 5.75
C TYR A 633 -27.94 -33.52 4.95
N HIS A 634 -28.04 -34.84 4.77
CA HIS A 634 -29.16 -35.51 4.10
C HIS A 634 -29.61 -36.69 4.96
N MET A 635 -30.89 -36.73 5.29
CA MET A 635 -31.49 -37.76 6.14
C MET A 635 -32.81 -38.20 5.51
N PHE A 636 -32.75 -39.20 4.63
CA PHE A 636 -33.91 -39.73 3.91
C PHE A 636 -33.98 -41.25 4.00
N GLY A 637 -35.16 -41.77 4.34
CA GLY A 637 -35.42 -43.19 4.44
C GLY A 637 -36.74 -43.49 5.16
N SER A 638 -36.99 -44.76 5.50
CA SER A 638 -38.23 -45.14 6.19
C SER A 638 -38.33 -44.50 7.59
N THR A 639 -39.52 -43.99 7.95
CA THR A 639 -39.78 -43.27 9.21
C THR A 639 -39.44 -44.08 10.48
N TYR A 640 -39.35 -45.41 10.38
CA TYR A 640 -39.03 -46.30 11.51
C TYR A 640 -37.55 -46.74 11.56
N GLY A 641 -36.75 -46.42 10.55
CA GLY A 641 -35.35 -46.84 10.45
C GLY A 641 -34.33 -45.70 10.46
N MET A 642 -34.78 -44.44 10.33
CA MET A 642 -33.89 -43.28 10.35
C MET A 642 -33.49 -42.90 11.78
N GLY A 643 -32.18 -42.87 12.02
CA GLY A 643 -31.58 -42.53 13.31
C GLY A 643 -31.47 -41.03 13.58
N GLU A 644 -30.47 -40.65 14.37
CA GLU A 644 -30.22 -39.28 14.80
C GLU A 644 -28.85 -38.79 14.29
N LEU A 645 -28.79 -37.52 13.85
CA LEU A 645 -27.54 -36.82 13.57
C LEU A 645 -27.28 -35.82 14.71
N ILE A 646 -26.14 -35.98 15.40
CA ILE A 646 -25.75 -35.13 16.52
C ILE A 646 -24.36 -34.53 16.25
N VAL A 647 -24.24 -33.20 16.37
CA VAL A 647 -22.95 -32.52 16.39
C VAL A 647 -22.66 -32.08 17.82
N TYR A 648 -21.46 -32.38 18.30
CA TYR A 648 -21.02 -32.00 19.63
C TYR A 648 -19.61 -31.39 19.59
N SER A 649 -19.33 -30.50 20.53
CA SER A 649 -17.96 -30.08 20.86
C SER A 649 -17.47 -30.86 22.08
N SER A 650 -16.17 -31.15 22.12
CA SER A 650 -15.51 -31.78 23.26
C SER A 650 -14.30 -30.94 23.66
N ASN A 651 -14.12 -30.70 24.95
CA ASN A 651 -12.93 -30.00 25.48
C ASN A 651 -11.86 -31.00 25.96
N ASN A 652 -10.69 -30.50 26.36
CA ASN A 652 -9.59 -31.33 26.88
C ASN A 652 -9.93 -32.08 28.18
N ASN A 653 -11.01 -31.71 28.88
CA ASN A 653 -11.52 -32.40 30.05
C ASN A 653 -12.53 -33.51 29.69
N SER A 654 -12.76 -33.75 28.40
CA SER A 654 -13.78 -34.67 27.87
C SER A 654 -15.23 -34.24 28.18
N ASP A 655 -15.47 -32.98 28.52
CA ASP A 655 -16.83 -32.45 28.60
C ASP A 655 -17.38 -32.28 27.19
N VAL A 656 -18.53 -32.89 26.94
CA VAL A 656 -19.20 -32.90 25.64
C VAL A 656 -20.42 -31.98 25.67
N THR A 657 -20.48 -31.03 24.74
CA THR A 657 -21.63 -30.13 24.56
C THR A 657 -22.31 -30.43 23.23
N THR A 658 -23.60 -30.78 23.24
CA THR A 658 -24.39 -30.94 22.01
C THR A 658 -24.67 -29.57 21.40
N LEU A 659 -24.22 -29.37 20.16
CA LEU A 659 -24.40 -28.14 19.38
C LEU A 659 -25.58 -28.25 18.42
N PHE A 660 -25.86 -29.46 17.92
CA PHE A 660 -26.93 -29.70 16.96
C PHE A 660 -27.46 -31.13 17.08
N LYS A 661 -28.77 -31.28 16.86
CA LYS A 661 -29.47 -32.56 16.80
C LYS A 661 -30.57 -32.53 15.76
N ARG A 662 -30.67 -33.57 14.94
CA ARG A 662 -31.80 -33.88 14.05
C ARG A 662 -32.12 -35.37 14.13
N GLU A 663 -33.38 -35.73 13.98
CA GLU A 663 -33.86 -37.11 14.18
C GLU A 663 -34.88 -37.47 13.10
N GLY A 664 -34.87 -38.73 12.67
CA GLY A 664 -35.84 -39.27 11.73
C GLY A 664 -35.66 -38.75 10.31
N ASP A 665 -36.64 -39.07 9.46
CA ASP A 665 -36.68 -38.65 8.05
C ASP A 665 -36.87 -37.13 7.94
N GLN A 666 -35.99 -36.47 7.19
CA GLN A 666 -35.98 -35.04 6.91
C GLN A 666 -36.33 -34.73 5.44
N GLY A 667 -36.63 -35.76 4.65
CA GLY A 667 -36.94 -35.65 3.23
C GLY A 667 -35.72 -35.81 2.32
N ASP A 668 -35.99 -36.11 1.04
CA ASP A 668 -34.97 -36.38 0.03
C ASP A 668 -34.37 -35.09 -0.55
N GLN A 669 -33.74 -34.26 0.27
CA GLN A 669 -33.02 -33.05 -0.14
C GLN A 669 -31.82 -32.81 0.79
N TRP A 670 -30.77 -32.17 0.29
CA TRP A 670 -29.67 -31.67 1.12
C TRP A 670 -30.13 -30.45 1.91
N ILE A 671 -29.85 -30.44 3.21
CA ILE A 671 -30.25 -29.37 4.12
C ILE A 671 -28.98 -28.71 4.69
N PRO A 672 -28.77 -27.40 4.49
CA PRO A 672 -27.64 -26.70 5.09
C PRO A 672 -27.88 -26.49 6.59
N ALA A 673 -26.82 -26.66 7.38
CA ALA A 673 -26.79 -26.39 8.81
C ALA A 673 -25.57 -25.54 9.16
N THR A 674 -25.75 -24.65 10.12
CA THR A 674 -24.67 -23.85 10.72
C THR A 674 -24.81 -23.96 12.23
N VAL A 675 -23.71 -24.28 12.90
CA VAL A 675 -23.67 -24.43 14.35
C VAL A 675 -22.54 -23.58 14.92
N GLU A 676 -22.86 -22.74 15.90
CA GLU A 676 -21.84 -22.02 16.65
C GLU A 676 -21.10 -23.01 17.55
N VAL A 677 -19.78 -23.02 17.46
CA VAL A 677 -18.91 -23.76 18.35
C VAL A 677 -18.59 -22.83 19.52
N PRO A 678 -19.08 -23.12 20.74
CA PRO A 678 -18.89 -22.25 21.88
C PRO A 678 -17.40 -21.98 22.09
N THR A 679 -17.04 -20.71 22.28
CA THR A 679 -15.78 -20.37 22.92
C THR A 679 -15.87 -20.97 24.33
N ALA A 680 -15.21 -22.11 24.55
CA ALA A 680 -15.14 -22.72 25.87
C ALA A 680 -14.77 -21.61 26.85
N GLY A 681 -15.70 -21.30 27.77
CA GLY A 681 -15.73 -20.05 28.51
C GLY A 681 -14.35 -19.66 28.99
N GLY A 682 -13.87 -18.52 28.48
CA GLY A 682 -12.61 -17.88 28.84
C GLY A 682 -11.51 -18.85 29.24
N LEU A 683 -10.71 -19.29 28.27
CA LEU A 683 -9.42 -19.89 28.60
C LEU A 683 -8.54 -18.81 29.26
N VAL A 684 -8.68 -18.64 30.57
CA VAL A 684 -7.58 -18.23 31.41
C VAL A 684 -6.57 -19.35 31.28
N VAL A 685 -5.61 -19.19 30.36
CA VAL A 685 -4.40 -19.98 30.40
C VAL A 685 -3.82 -19.73 31.79
N ARG A 686 -3.75 -20.76 32.62
CA ARG A 686 -3.00 -20.72 33.88
C ARG A 686 -1.62 -21.29 33.60
N CYS A 687 -0.62 -20.94 34.42
CA CYS A 687 0.77 -21.32 34.18
C CYS A 687 1.08 -22.83 34.33
N GLN A 688 0.06 -23.70 34.28
CA GLN A 688 0.16 -25.13 34.53
C GLN A 688 0.97 -25.89 33.45
N THR A 689 1.11 -25.34 32.24
CA THR A 689 1.94 -25.90 31.14
C THR A 689 3.12 -25.01 30.69
N ASN A 690 3.37 -23.89 31.37
CA ASN A 690 4.33 -22.82 30.99
C ASN A 690 4.45 -22.57 29.46
N PRO A 691 3.60 -21.71 28.87
CA PRO A 691 3.61 -21.43 27.42
C PRO A 691 4.79 -20.56 26.96
N CYS A 692 5.70 -20.19 27.85
CA CYS A 692 6.81 -19.28 27.56
C CYS A 692 8.00 -20.05 26.98
N LEU A 693 8.46 -19.62 25.81
CA LEU A 693 9.58 -20.21 25.09
C LEU A 693 10.92 -19.70 25.64
N ASN A 694 12.01 -20.35 25.24
CA ASN A 694 13.38 -19.91 25.53
C ASN A 694 13.69 -19.68 27.02
N GLY A 695 13.09 -20.50 27.89
CA GLY A 695 13.29 -20.43 29.34
C GLY A 695 12.53 -19.29 30.03
N GLY A 696 11.54 -18.68 29.36
CA GLY A 696 10.67 -17.69 29.98
C GLY A 696 9.82 -18.26 31.12
N ALA A 697 9.59 -17.45 32.15
CA ALA A 697 8.72 -17.80 33.27
C ALA A 697 7.31 -17.26 33.03
N CYS A 698 6.32 -18.13 33.02
CA CYS A 698 4.91 -17.73 32.94
C CYS A 698 4.48 -17.01 34.22
N VAL A 699 3.87 -15.83 34.08
CA VAL A 699 3.32 -15.03 35.19
C VAL A 699 1.84 -14.72 34.90
N GLU A 700 0.97 -15.05 35.86
CA GLU A 700 -0.47 -14.82 35.77
C GLU A 700 -0.82 -13.34 36.07
N ASN A 701 -1.63 -12.70 35.22
CA ASN A 701 -2.12 -11.33 35.39
C ASN A 701 -3.63 -11.23 35.14
N VAL A 702 -4.21 -10.09 35.53
CA VAL A 702 -5.67 -9.83 35.47
C VAL A 702 -6.25 -9.80 34.04
N SER A 703 -5.40 -9.72 33.02
CA SER A 703 -5.75 -9.70 31.60
C SER A 703 -5.35 -10.98 30.84
N GLY A 704 -4.79 -11.99 31.50
CA GLY A 704 -4.28 -13.23 30.88
C GLY A 704 -2.89 -13.67 31.39
N VAL A 705 -2.11 -14.34 30.54
CA VAL A 705 -0.73 -14.78 30.82
C VAL A 705 0.28 -13.84 30.18
N THR A 706 1.32 -13.48 30.92
CA THR A 706 2.49 -12.77 30.39
C THR A 706 3.75 -13.58 30.65
N CYS A 707 4.61 -13.70 29.64
CA CYS A 707 5.89 -14.37 29.79
C CYS A 707 6.97 -13.40 30.25
N GLN A 708 7.59 -13.70 31.38
CA GLN A 708 8.76 -12.99 31.87
C GLN A 708 9.99 -13.64 31.24
N CYS A 709 10.51 -13.00 30.19
CA CYS A 709 11.55 -13.59 29.35
C CYS A 709 12.92 -13.60 30.02
N ALA A 710 13.67 -14.67 29.76
CA ALA A 710 15.08 -14.74 30.09
C ALA A 710 15.86 -13.65 29.33
N SER A 711 16.97 -13.19 29.91
CA SER A 711 17.79 -12.13 29.31
C SER A 711 18.19 -12.48 27.88
N GLY A 712 17.95 -11.56 26.95
CA GLY A 712 18.19 -11.78 25.52
C GLY A 712 16.97 -12.25 24.74
N TYR A 713 15.82 -12.50 25.40
CA TYR A 713 14.55 -12.82 24.75
C TYR A 713 13.45 -11.79 25.12
N GLY A 714 12.46 -11.65 24.24
CA GLY A 714 11.31 -10.77 24.35
C GLY A 714 10.17 -11.24 23.45
N GLY A 715 9.13 -10.43 23.29
CA GLY A 715 7.89 -10.87 22.65
C GLY A 715 6.92 -11.52 23.62
N THR A 716 5.67 -11.70 23.17
CA THR A 716 4.55 -12.13 24.04
C THR A 716 4.78 -13.52 24.63
N PHE A 717 5.51 -14.40 23.93
CA PHE A 717 5.84 -15.76 24.38
C PHE A 717 7.36 -16.01 24.51
N CYS A 718 8.18 -14.96 24.59
CA CYS A 718 9.65 -15.05 24.62
C CYS A 718 10.28 -15.69 23.37
N ASP A 719 9.61 -15.58 22.24
CA ASP A 719 9.96 -16.09 20.92
C ASP A 719 10.89 -15.16 20.12
N VAL A 720 11.07 -13.92 20.59
CA VAL A 720 11.91 -12.90 19.93
C VAL A 720 13.24 -12.76 20.66
N ILE A 721 14.36 -12.70 19.95
CA ILE A 721 15.68 -12.41 20.55
C ILE A 721 15.86 -10.89 20.64
N THR A 722 16.12 -10.37 21.83
CA THR A 722 16.25 -8.93 22.13
C THR A 722 17.62 -8.53 22.68
N GLY A 723 18.56 -9.49 22.81
CA GLY A 723 19.92 -9.26 23.30
C GLY A 723 20.89 -10.42 23.03
N PRO A 724 22.18 -10.29 23.42
CA PRO A 724 23.23 -11.26 23.09
C PRO A 724 23.02 -12.63 23.75
N LEU A 725 23.29 -13.72 23.01
CA LEU A 725 23.10 -15.10 23.45
C LEU A 725 24.43 -15.81 23.72
N PHE A 726 24.58 -16.38 24.91
CA PHE A 726 25.74 -17.17 25.32
C PHE A 726 25.40 -18.67 25.27
N CYS A 727 25.94 -19.42 24.29
CA CYS A 727 25.78 -20.88 24.21
C CYS A 727 27.04 -21.59 24.75
N SER A 728 26.87 -22.43 25.79
CA SER A 728 27.95 -23.26 26.35
C SER A 728 27.60 -24.74 26.26
N PHE A 729 28.55 -25.56 25.79
CA PHE A 729 28.40 -27.02 25.70
C PHE A 729 28.26 -27.69 27.08
N ASN A 730 28.65 -27.02 28.16
CA ASN A 730 28.63 -27.59 29.52
C ASN A 730 27.27 -27.46 30.22
N THR A 731 26.36 -26.59 29.76
CA THR A 731 25.12 -26.27 30.50
C THR A 731 23.83 -26.58 29.74
N GLY A 732 23.91 -27.05 28.49
CA GLY A 732 22.74 -27.50 27.70
C GLY A 732 21.73 -26.40 27.39
N THR A 733 22.09 -25.13 27.56
CA THR A 733 21.18 -24.00 27.35
C THR A 733 21.36 -23.35 25.98
N LEU A 734 20.22 -23.23 25.27
CA LEU A 734 19.87 -22.26 24.21
C LEU A 734 20.20 -22.56 22.73
N CYS A 735 20.89 -23.65 22.40
CA CYS A 735 21.14 -24.01 21.00
C CYS A 735 20.80 -25.49 20.78
N SER A 736 19.60 -25.83 20.30
CA SER A 736 19.24 -27.21 19.96
C SER A 736 19.98 -27.65 18.69
N PHE A 737 21.02 -28.47 18.85
CA PHE A 737 21.77 -29.07 17.75
C PHE A 737 21.17 -30.45 17.41
N LEU A 738 20.96 -30.74 16.13
CA LEU A 738 20.54 -32.08 15.67
C LEU A 738 21.79 -32.87 15.25
N SER A 739 21.92 -34.11 15.73
CA SER A 739 22.91 -35.06 15.22
C SER A 739 22.39 -35.75 13.94
N GLN A 740 23.28 -36.06 12.99
CA GLN A 740 23.01 -37.09 11.98
C GLN A 740 24.23 -38.00 11.75
N ALA A 741 24.03 -39.24 12.19
CA ALA A 741 24.38 -40.52 11.58
C ALA A 741 25.77 -40.71 10.96
N LEU A 742 26.72 -41.15 11.80
CA LEU A 742 27.42 -42.43 11.61
C LEU A 742 27.64 -43.02 13.00
N ASP A 743 27.08 -44.21 13.25
CA ASP A 743 27.21 -44.99 14.49
C ASP A 743 28.69 -45.35 14.70
N ASP A 744 29.43 -44.56 15.49
CA ASP A 744 30.81 -44.83 15.89
C ASP A 744 31.01 -44.98 17.40
N GLY A 745 29.92 -45.12 18.16
CA GLY A 745 29.97 -45.62 19.55
C GLY A 745 30.18 -44.56 20.65
N ASP A 746 30.14 -43.26 20.34
CA ASP A 746 30.07 -42.17 21.32
C ASP A 746 28.90 -41.20 20.99
N ASP A 747 27.67 -41.64 21.28
CA ASP A 747 26.45 -40.84 21.07
C ASP A 747 26.19 -39.85 22.24
N TRP A 748 25.97 -38.58 21.89
CA TRP A 748 25.44 -37.56 22.82
C TRP A 748 23.92 -37.46 22.62
N LEU A 749 23.13 -37.76 23.65
CA LEU A 749 21.65 -37.73 23.63
C LEU A 749 21.09 -36.32 23.88
N PHE A 750 20.11 -35.86 23.08
CA PHE A 750 18.80 -35.27 23.49
C PHE A 750 17.99 -34.70 22.28
N GLY A 751 16.71 -35.13 22.17
CA GLY A 751 15.52 -34.36 21.75
C GLY A 751 15.35 -33.86 20.29
N THR A 752 14.52 -34.54 19.50
CA THR A 752 14.18 -34.28 18.08
C THR A 752 12.93 -33.41 17.87
N TYR A 753 12.93 -32.50 16.89
CA TYR A 753 11.80 -32.21 15.96
C TYR A 753 12.34 -31.57 14.65
N THR A 754 11.79 -32.00 13.50
CA THR A 754 12.10 -31.52 12.13
C THR A 754 10.89 -30.79 11.53
N ILE A 755 11.11 -29.63 10.89
CA ILE A 755 10.12 -28.95 10.01
C ILE A 755 10.87 -28.31 8.82
N ASP A 756 10.31 -28.48 7.62
CA ASP A 756 10.78 -27.94 6.33
C ASP A 756 10.45 -26.44 6.15
N GLY A 757 11.40 -25.71 5.55
CA GLY A 757 11.31 -24.28 5.21
C GLY A 757 12.71 -23.70 4.93
N ILE A 758 12.85 -22.62 4.15
CA ILE A 758 14.18 -22.10 3.76
C ILE A 758 14.85 -21.42 4.96
N PHE A 759 15.84 -22.08 5.56
CA PHE A 759 16.64 -21.59 6.69
C PHE A 759 18.08 -21.33 6.30
N ALA A 760 18.69 -20.26 6.83
CA ALA A 760 20.14 -20.15 6.91
C ALA A 760 20.63 -20.97 8.09
N TYR A 761 21.31 -22.10 7.83
CA TYR A 761 21.98 -22.87 8.86
C TYR A 761 23.48 -22.57 8.88
N THR A 762 24.08 -22.66 10.06
CA THR A 762 25.53 -22.79 10.23
C THR A 762 25.87 -24.25 10.47
N GLU A 763 26.65 -24.84 9.56
CA GLU A 763 27.17 -26.22 9.69
C GLU A 763 28.63 -26.14 10.12
N ALA A 764 28.97 -26.70 11.28
CA ALA A 764 30.35 -26.92 11.68
C ALA A 764 30.74 -28.34 11.26
N SER A 765 31.67 -28.45 10.32
CA SER A 765 32.21 -29.73 9.86
C SER A 765 33.64 -29.91 10.36
N PHE A 766 33.98 -31.07 10.90
CA PHE A 766 35.36 -31.41 11.23
C PHE A 766 35.74 -32.79 10.71
N ARG A 767 37.02 -32.95 10.35
CA ARG A 767 37.55 -34.22 9.85
C ARG A 767 38.64 -34.78 10.76
N TYR A 768 38.40 -35.96 11.29
CA TYR A 768 39.39 -36.75 12.03
C TYR A 768 39.75 -37.98 11.19
N TRP A 769 41.02 -38.09 10.81
CA TRP A 769 41.50 -39.04 9.80
C TRP A 769 40.73 -38.96 8.47
N TYR A 770 39.87 -39.96 8.21
CA TYR A 770 39.07 -40.07 6.99
C TYR A 770 37.58 -39.76 7.22
N THR A 771 37.14 -39.67 8.48
CA THR A 771 35.74 -39.49 8.88
C THR A 771 35.43 -38.01 9.08
N THR A 772 34.31 -37.56 8.50
CA THR A 772 33.82 -36.18 8.64
C THR A 772 32.62 -36.18 9.55
N TYR A 773 32.68 -35.38 10.61
CA TYR A 773 31.61 -35.14 11.56
C TYR A 773 30.96 -33.80 11.26
N LYS A 774 29.64 -33.72 11.41
CA LYS A 774 28.85 -32.53 11.09
C LYS A 774 27.94 -32.17 12.27
N LEU A 775 27.95 -30.89 12.63
CA LEU A 775 27.04 -30.32 13.61
C LEU A 775 26.17 -29.26 12.93
N THR A 776 24.85 -29.41 13.05
CA THR A 776 23.86 -28.53 12.41
C THR A 776 22.91 -27.95 13.45
N THR A 777 22.65 -26.64 13.38
CA THR A 777 21.66 -25.95 14.23
C THR A 777 20.24 -26.23 13.74
N SER A 778 19.29 -26.56 14.64
CA SER A 778 17.86 -26.63 14.30
C SER A 778 17.29 -25.22 14.12
N GLY A 779 16.53 -24.99 13.05
CA GLY A 779 16.09 -23.69 12.53
C GLY A 779 15.81 -22.57 13.55
N THR A 780 16.38 -21.39 13.29
CA THR A 780 16.02 -20.13 13.92
C THR A 780 16.15 -19.01 12.89
N LYS A 781 15.16 -18.11 12.81
CA LYS A 781 15.15 -17.00 11.84
C LYS A 781 15.99 -15.86 12.40
N LEU A 782 17.13 -15.56 11.76
CA LEU A 782 17.96 -14.40 12.10
C LEU A 782 17.34 -13.14 11.48
N GLN A 783 17.27 -12.05 12.25
CA GLN A 783 16.77 -10.75 11.78
C GLN A 783 17.74 -10.14 10.74
N GLU A 784 17.28 -9.24 9.87
CA GLU A 784 18.06 -8.57 8.81
C GLU A 784 19.11 -7.55 9.34
N SER A 785 19.85 -7.89 10.39
CA SER A 785 20.96 -7.11 10.94
C SER A 785 22.27 -7.92 10.87
N PRO A 786 23.43 -7.27 10.67
CA PRO A 786 24.70 -7.99 10.61
C PRO A 786 24.98 -8.65 11.95
N TRP A 787 25.12 -9.97 11.96
CA TRP A 787 25.40 -10.76 13.16
C TRP A 787 26.85 -11.26 13.15
N CYS A 788 27.42 -11.38 14.35
CA CYS A 788 28.79 -11.82 14.59
C CYS A 788 28.77 -13.17 15.33
N LEU A 789 29.27 -14.20 14.68
CA LEU A 789 29.52 -15.51 15.28
C LEU A 789 30.95 -15.55 15.82
N THR A 790 31.11 -15.59 17.14
CA THR A 790 32.39 -15.90 17.79
C THR A 790 32.40 -17.33 18.29
N PHE A 791 33.53 -18.02 18.20
CA PHE A 791 33.66 -19.36 18.74
C PHE A 791 35.08 -19.62 19.22
N ASN A 792 35.18 -20.38 20.30
CA ASN A 792 36.41 -20.88 20.86
C ASN A 792 36.61 -22.34 20.43
N TYR A 793 37.78 -22.69 19.95
CA TYR A 793 38.12 -24.05 19.51
C TYR A 793 39.47 -24.49 20.09
N ASN A 794 39.57 -25.79 20.36
CA ASN A 794 40.81 -26.47 20.73
C ASN A 794 40.97 -27.69 19.82
N MET A 795 42.11 -27.80 19.12
CA MET A 795 42.40 -28.86 18.15
C MET A 795 43.73 -29.52 18.52
N TYR A 796 43.71 -30.51 19.42
CA TYR A 796 44.93 -31.17 19.90
C TYR A 796 44.85 -32.70 19.72
N GLY A 797 45.82 -33.29 19.01
CA GLY A 797 45.87 -34.73 18.74
C GLY A 797 46.55 -35.11 17.43
N GLY A 798 46.81 -36.40 17.20
CA GLY A 798 47.37 -36.94 15.96
C GLY A 798 46.27 -37.36 14.98
N GLY A 799 46.35 -36.95 13.71
CA GLY A 799 45.34 -37.29 12.69
C GLY A 799 44.21 -36.27 12.50
N ILE A 800 44.32 -35.08 13.12
CA ILE A 800 43.36 -33.99 12.94
C ILE A 800 43.56 -33.34 11.55
N GLY A 801 42.51 -33.35 10.73
CA GLY A 801 42.48 -32.75 9.40
C GLY A 801 42.15 -31.27 9.46
N TRP A 802 40.85 -30.93 9.40
CA TRP A 802 40.37 -29.54 9.36
C TRP A 802 39.10 -29.34 10.19
N LEU A 803 38.87 -28.08 10.61
CA LEU A 803 37.62 -27.54 11.14
C LEU A 803 37.12 -26.46 10.17
N GLN A 804 35.86 -26.56 9.73
CA GLN A 804 35.23 -25.60 8.83
C GLN A 804 33.88 -25.14 9.40
N ILE A 805 33.58 -23.86 9.22
CA ILE A 805 32.26 -23.28 9.43
C ILE A 805 31.68 -22.94 8.05
N LEU A 806 30.50 -23.48 7.77
CA LEU A 806 29.76 -23.30 6.52
C LEU A 806 28.44 -22.59 6.82
N THR A 807 27.98 -21.72 5.92
CA THR A 807 26.62 -21.15 5.94
C THR A 807 25.85 -21.62 4.71
N LYS A 808 24.52 -21.70 4.76
CA LYS A 808 23.71 -21.94 3.57
C LYS A 808 22.70 -20.82 3.35
N SER A 809 22.83 -20.09 2.26
CA SER A 809 21.79 -19.23 1.70
C SER A 809 21.35 -19.89 0.39
N SER A 810 20.05 -20.11 0.16
CA SER A 810 19.49 -20.58 -1.13
C SER A 810 19.87 -21.98 -1.65
N GLY A 811 20.33 -22.90 -0.79
CA GLY A 811 20.56 -24.31 -1.19
C GLY A 811 22.03 -24.68 -1.43
N VAL A 812 22.96 -23.73 -1.44
CA VAL A 812 24.40 -23.98 -1.65
C VAL A 812 25.18 -23.69 -0.36
N PRO A 813 25.95 -24.64 0.20
CA PRO A 813 26.80 -24.40 1.35
C PRO A 813 28.03 -23.55 0.95
N MET A 814 28.21 -22.42 1.63
CA MET A 814 29.34 -21.50 1.48
C MET A 814 30.31 -21.66 2.66
N LEU A 815 31.60 -21.84 2.38
CA LEU A 815 32.63 -21.89 3.41
C LEU A 815 32.90 -20.47 3.92
N VAL A 816 32.68 -20.23 5.21
CA VAL A 816 32.88 -18.90 5.81
C VAL A 816 34.15 -18.83 6.68
N TRP A 817 34.60 -19.96 7.24
CA TRP A 817 35.86 -20.01 7.99
C TRP A 817 36.45 -21.42 8.00
N SER A 818 37.78 -21.54 8.02
CA SER A 818 38.45 -22.83 8.19
C SER A 818 39.80 -22.76 8.90
N ARG A 819 40.17 -23.84 9.59
CA ARG A 819 41.51 -24.10 10.14
C ARG A 819 41.91 -25.55 9.94
N TYR A 820 43.20 -25.79 9.75
CA TYR A 820 43.78 -27.11 9.44
C TYR A 820 44.90 -27.46 10.44
N GLY A 821 44.97 -28.73 10.84
CA GLY A 821 46.05 -29.30 11.66
C GLY A 821 45.92 -29.08 13.17
N ASN A 822 46.80 -29.75 13.92
CA ASN A 822 46.89 -29.66 15.39
C ASN A 822 47.38 -28.27 15.84
N GLN A 823 46.61 -27.61 16.69
CA GLN A 823 46.83 -26.25 17.21
C GLN A 823 47.44 -26.25 18.63
N GLY A 824 47.75 -27.41 19.19
CA GLY A 824 48.23 -27.53 20.58
C GLY A 824 47.08 -27.50 21.59
N ILE A 825 47.41 -27.68 22.86
CA ILE A 825 46.47 -27.75 23.99
C ILE A 825 45.77 -26.42 24.33
N ASN A 826 46.08 -25.34 23.62
CA ASN A 826 45.55 -24.01 23.91
C ASN A 826 44.18 -23.79 23.26
N TRP A 827 43.35 -23.01 23.92
CA TRP A 827 42.08 -22.53 23.37
C TRP A 827 42.31 -21.32 22.47
N PHE A 828 41.63 -21.29 21.34
CA PHE A 828 41.71 -20.20 20.36
C PHE A 828 40.32 -19.65 20.07
N SER A 829 40.19 -18.34 19.93
CA SER A 829 38.93 -17.67 19.56
C SER A 829 38.97 -17.25 18.09
N ALA A 830 37.87 -17.43 17.37
CA ALA A 830 37.67 -16.93 16.01
C ALA A 830 36.28 -16.28 15.88
N GLY A 831 36.16 -15.31 14.96
CA GLY A 831 34.92 -14.57 14.71
C GLY A 831 34.59 -14.51 13.22
N VAL A 832 33.31 -14.61 12.88
CA VAL A 832 32.77 -14.46 11.51
C VAL A 832 31.61 -13.47 11.56
N THR A 833 31.69 -12.41 10.75
CA THR A 833 30.61 -11.42 10.60
C THR A 833 29.95 -11.61 9.23
N LEU A 834 28.62 -11.75 9.22
CA LEU A 834 27.83 -11.91 8.01
C LEU A 834 27.03 -10.62 7.75
N ALA A 835 27.27 -9.98 6.61
CA ALA A 835 26.56 -8.76 6.21
C ALA A 835 25.17 -9.08 5.64
N SER A 836 24.26 -8.10 5.63
CA SER A 836 22.86 -8.21 5.16
C SER A 836 22.68 -8.48 3.65
N SER A 837 23.74 -8.82 2.93
CA SER A 837 23.73 -9.23 1.52
C SER A 837 24.37 -10.63 1.40
N PRO A 838 23.78 -11.57 0.64
CA PRO A 838 24.23 -12.97 0.59
C PRO A 838 25.64 -13.19 0.02
N ASP A 839 26.31 -12.14 -0.48
CA ASP A 839 27.59 -12.25 -1.21
C ASP A 839 28.83 -11.68 -0.50
N LEU A 840 28.73 -11.18 0.75
CA LEU A 840 29.86 -10.55 1.44
C LEU A 840 30.06 -11.06 2.89
N VAL A 841 31.12 -11.86 3.07
CA VAL A 841 31.65 -12.28 4.39
C VAL A 841 32.94 -11.50 4.65
N LYS A 842 33.07 -10.85 5.80
CA LYS A 842 34.34 -10.25 6.25
C LYS A 842 34.87 -11.03 7.45
N LEU A 843 36.11 -11.50 7.36
CA LEU A 843 36.83 -12.18 8.44
C LEU A 843 37.68 -11.17 9.20
N GLU A 844 37.54 -11.09 10.52
CA GLU A 844 38.27 -10.09 11.32
C GLU A 844 39.73 -10.45 11.62
N ASN A 845 40.24 -11.63 11.24
CA ASN A 845 41.66 -11.95 11.46
C ASN A 845 42.24 -12.94 10.42
N GLY A 846 42.79 -12.38 9.34
CA GLY A 846 43.92 -12.92 8.57
C GLY A 846 43.73 -14.24 7.82
N VAL A 847 43.36 -14.12 6.53
CA VAL A 847 43.90 -14.76 5.30
C VAL A 847 42.80 -14.62 4.23
N ASP A 848 43.07 -13.89 3.15
CA ASP A 848 42.13 -13.63 2.05
C ASP A 848 41.79 -14.93 1.28
N VAL A 849 40.50 -15.22 1.09
CA VAL A 849 40.04 -16.18 0.08
C VAL A 849 38.98 -15.50 -0.80
N LEU A 850 39.31 -15.35 -2.08
CA LEU A 850 38.45 -14.80 -3.12
C LEU A 850 37.19 -15.67 -3.31
N ALA A 851 36.02 -15.04 -3.24
CA ALA A 851 34.76 -15.63 -3.68
C ALA A 851 34.75 -15.73 -5.21
N ASP A 852 35.00 -16.93 -5.75
CA ASP A 852 34.67 -17.25 -7.13
C ASP A 852 33.94 -18.62 -7.18
N ALA A 853 32.69 -18.58 -7.64
CA ALA A 853 31.81 -19.73 -7.81
C ALA A 853 32.30 -20.74 -8.87
N ALA A 854 33.42 -20.48 -9.56
CA ALA A 854 33.98 -21.36 -10.58
C ALA A 854 34.91 -22.48 -10.05
N LEU A 855 35.33 -22.47 -8.77
CA LEU A 855 36.30 -23.45 -8.23
C LEU A 855 35.69 -24.65 -7.48
N SER A 856 34.39 -24.64 -7.17
CA SER A 856 33.70 -25.74 -6.47
C SER A 856 33.59 -27.03 -7.29
N ARG A 857 33.76 -26.96 -8.62
CA ARG A 857 33.75 -28.14 -9.51
C ARG A 857 35.09 -28.88 -9.63
N LYS A 858 36.18 -28.40 -9.02
CA LYS A 858 37.52 -29.01 -9.14
C LYS A 858 38.03 -29.77 -7.91
N LEU A 859 37.30 -29.77 -6.78
CA LEU A 859 37.70 -30.48 -5.55
C LEU A 859 37.08 -31.88 -5.40
N TRP A 860 36.31 -32.34 -6.39
CA TRP A 860 35.67 -33.66 -6.41
C TRP A 860 36.31 -34.64 -7.41
N SER A 861 37.57 -34.43 -7.81
CA SER A 861 38.38 -35.48 -8.43
C SER A 861 39.86 -35.23 -8.21
N THR A 862 40.52 -36.11 -7.45
CA THR A 862 41.50 -37.09 -7.95
C THR A 862 42.14 -37.81 -6.77
N SER A 863 42.24 -39.12 -6.94
CA SER A 863 43.13 -40.04 -6.25
C SER A 863 44.61 -39.59 -6.28
N GLU A 864 45.30 -39.91 -5.18
CA GLU A 864 46.76 -39.95 -5.00
C GLU A 864 47.53 -38.61 -4.83
N ALA A 865 48.07 -38.44 -3.62
CA ALA A 865 49.39 -37.83 -3.43
C ALA A 865 50.23 -38.74 -2.51
N PRO A 866 51.55 -38.87 -2.76
CA PRO A 866 52.35 -39.99 -2.28
C PRO A 866 53.14 -39.66 -0.99
N GLY A 867 53.21 -40.65 -0.11
CA GLY A 867 54.34 -40.84 0.79
C GLY A 867 54.22 -40.28 2.21
N MET A 868 53.64 -41.06 3.12
CA MET A 868 54.13 -41.14 4.50
C MET A 868 53.98 -42.57 5.02
N LYS A 869 55.11 -43.14 5.46
CA LYS A 869 55.27 -44.53 5.89
C LYS A 869 54.53 -44.80 7.21
N ARG A 870 53.98 -46.01 7.34
CA ARG A 870 53.51 -46.60 8.60
C ARG A 870 54.63 -46.60 9.65
N SER A 871 54.30 -46.14 10.86
CA SER A 871 54.99 -46.54 12.07
C SER A 871 53.96 -47.00 13.12
N THR A 872 54.20 -48.20 13.63
CA THR A 872 53.48 -48.87 14.72
C THR A 872 54.00 -48.41 16.07
N SER A 873 53.13 -48.00 17.01
CA SER A 873 53.05 -48.49 18.41
C SER A 873 52.34 -47.51 19.36
N PHE A 874 51.67 -48.10 20.35
CA PHE A 874 50.80 -47.57 21.40
C PHE A 874 51.33 -46.37 22.21
N SER A 875 50.46 -45.43 22.59
CA SER A 875 49.85 -45.35 23.94
C SER A 875 49.04 -44.04 24.11
N GLN A 876 47.96 -44.11 24.89
CA GLN A 876 47.02 -43.06 25.30
C GLN A 876 47.45 -41.61 25.04
N VAL A 877 46.82 -40.99 24.04
CA VAL A 877 46.55 -39.56 24.02
C VAL A 877 45.04 -39.42 24.15
N ILE A 878 44.57 -38.69 25.15
CA ILE A 878 43.17 -38.27 25.23
C ILE A 878 43.01 -37.22 24.13
N ASP A 879 42.72 -37.68 22.90
CA ASP A 879 42.41 -36.79 21.79
C ASP A 879 41.07 -36.12 22.10
N THR A 880 41.09 -34.81 22.29
CA THR A 880 39.90 -34.03 22.68
C THR A 880 39.78 -32.83 21.75
N MET A 881 38.62 -32.71 21.12
CA MET A 881 38.24 -31.54 20.33
C MET A 881 37.01 -30.93 20.99
N VAL A 882 37.14 -29.68 21.45
CA VAL A 882 36.06 -28.99 22.17
C VAL A 882 35.84 -27.64 21.48
N LEU A 883 34.58 -27.37 21.17
CA LEU A 883 34.10 -26.13 20.57
C LEU A 883 33.25 -25.39 21.61
N SER A 884 33.22 -24.08 21.58
CA SER A 884 32.29 -23.22 22.33
C SER A 884 31.87 -22.09 21.42
N ILE A 885 30.58 -21.74 21.34
CA ILE A 885 30.07 -20.79 20.34
C ILE A 885 29.28 -19.68 21.04
N GLU A 886 29.62 -18.43 20.76
CA GLU A 886 28.94 -17.22 21.23
C GLU A 886 28.44 -16.41 20.03
N VAL A 887 27.15 -16.11 19.98
CA VAL A 887 26.53 -15.36 18.87
C VAL A 887 26.10 -13.99 19.35
N TRP A 888 26.61 -12.94 18.70
CA TRP A 888 26.27 -11.55 18.98
C TRP A 888 25.43 -10.98 17.84
N LEU A 889 24.35 -10.29 18.20
CA LEU A 889 23.51 -9.49 17.30
C LEU A 889 23.91 -8.02 17.36
#